data_AF-A0A3R9W7A2-F1
#
_entry.id   AF-A0A3R9W7A2-F1
#
_cell.length_a   1.000
_cell.length_b   1.000
_cell.length_c   1.000
_cell.angle_alpha   90.00
_cell.angle_beta   90.00
_cell.angle_gamma   90.00
#
_symmetry.space_group_name_H-M   'P 1'
#
loop_
_entity.id
_entity.type
_entity.pdbx_description
1 polymer ?
#
loop_
_entity_poly.entity_id
_entity_poly.type
_entity_poly.pdbx_seq_one_letter_code
_entity_poly.pdbx_strand_id
1 'polypeptide(L)'
;MSQVVAPRIECAHCNEKFFRPSPTGRPPQYCGKECRAAAYRARQGSVLRYSQRHDADVVRLAQSVSGRANAAVQRSRLPAPSRPLELVEEVVRLERDLAELKAVAVRQAAEYGATWSDIGHVLAMSPSHARAKFSDDNVAKVLQWRAGRGSAPGPRPPRVRPPRPASPVAGRQEEHGPSSPALPGHPGYQLTTALSHLQRSSGRTQRWLADEVGVSPSLLSRILLGRRTPKWNVVKAIAESCGADPADLRPLWEKALGIVPVELPGPEDFLQAAAALKASLRGMWLAAGTPLPQALCFHHPLLTPGRVRRALVTGRPETDLADWPFVAALATALRGQPEDLHPLWKRMQVAASAFLTPLGAAAQGEAYEPAYGGSEDLPYGGSDDVPYGGSDDVPYGGSDNVPYGGSDDVPYEASDELRYGASEGLPNGASGGLPNGASGGLPSGASGGLPYEASDGPPVAYAGAGAGPGRAPARAPGPARAPAPGLRARRASGPAGASSAPGPSGARGAPRPSGAPAAPGPSRTSAAQPAGADPAPHPAGGQALRVPRARPSTTAAARNADADAVRRRREILEVLRASDTPVGLASLARSSGLPLPQAAEVLSWLREHHFTEGRDGGHAAGPVLRAFADGRNVVQEYLEGLSRQTRGAIYIGSYLEGEVHVSHEAAEPGIPTVHQWVDFRESAHASAVGKATLAQLDREARLDHLSRYEPAALTPHTITNADDLLRSLDLTTVQYDLTEYSDRTICAASPLTLPGLTTCIAVALPVTERRRLNQAITPLKDPATTMALSLMLTLGP
;
A
#
# COMPACT_ATOMS: atom_id res chain seq x y z
N MET A 1 41.12 -77.63 -29.11
CA MET A 1 41.12 -76.47 -28.19
C MET A 1 40.84 -75.23 -29.02
N SER A 2 39.65 -74.64 -28.91
CA SER A 2 39.27 -73.47 -29.73
C SER A 2 39.55 -72.18 -28.97
N GLN A 3 40.47 -71.35 -29.48
CA GLN A 3 40.78 -70.06 -28.86
C GLN A 3 39.61 -69.10 -29.07
N VAL A 4 38.97 -68.68 -27.98
CA VAL A 4 37.95 -67.62 -28.02
C VAL A 4 38.65 -66.28 -28.18
N VAL A 5 38.75 -65.81 -29.42
CA VAL A 5 39.32 -64.50 -29.76
C VAL A 5 38.43 -63.41 -29.18
N ALA A 6 38.84 -62.82 -28.04
CA ALA A 6 38.06 -61.77 -27.40
C ALA A 6 37.99 -60.51 -28.28
N PRO A 7 36.86 -59.78 -28.29
CA PRO A 7 36.64 -58.67 -29.20
C PRO A 7 37.65 -57.53 -28.96
N ARG A 8 38.32 -57.11 -30.04
CA ARG A 8 39.12 -55.88 -30.06
C ARG A 8 38.19 -54.67 -30.13
N ILE A 9 38.49 -53.64 -29.35
CA ILE A 9 37.73 -52.39 -29.26
C ILE A 9 38.61 -51.25 -29.80
N GLU A 10 38.03 -50.29 -30.52
CA GLU A 10 38.73 -49.09 -30.98
C GLU A 10 38.80 -48.04 -29.85
N CYS A 11 39.98 -47.43 -29.65
CA CYS A 11 40.20 -46.38 -28.68
C CYS A 11 39.63 -45.04 -29.19
N ALA A 12 38.69 -44.44 -28.45
CA ALA A 12 38.05 -43.16 -28.80
C ALA A 12 38.96 -41.91 -28.62
N HIS A 13 40.25 -42.05 -28.90
CA HIS A 13 41.26 -40.99 -28.89
C HIS A 13 42.35 -41.21 -29.96
N CYS A 14 42.98 -42.38 -30.00
CA CYS A 14 44.00 -42.74 -31.01
C CYS A 14 43.46 -43.64 -32.14
N ASN A 15 42.20 -44.09 -32.07
CA ASN A 15 41.55 -45.03 -32.98
C ASN A 15 42.19 -46.44 -33.07
N GLU A 16 43.22 -46.73 -32.28
CA GLU A 16 43.88 -48.04 -32.23
C GLU A 16 42.98 -49.14 -31.65
N LYS A 17 43.15 -50.37 -32.16
CA LYS A 17 42.39 -51.57 -31.77
C LYS A 17 43.08 -52.29 -30.62
N PHE A 18 42.54 -52.17 -29.42
CA PHE A 18 43.09 -52.78 -28.20
C PHE A 18 42.21 -53.94 -27.69
N PHE A 19 42.81 -54.81 -26.86
CA PHE A 19 42.15 -55.98 -26.29
C PHE A 19 41.28 -55.60 -25.09
N ARG A 20 40.07 -56.16 -24.99
CA ARG A 20 39.14 -55.94 -23.87
C ARG A 20 39.66 -56.65 -22.58
N PRO A 21 40.08 -55.94 -21.51
CA PRO A 21 40.78 -56.58 -20.38
C PRO A 21 39.94 -57.52 -19.51
N SER A 22 38.62 -57.40 -19.52
CA SER A 22 37.69 -58.34 -18.87
C SER A 22 36.43 -58.47 -19.73
N PRO A 23 35.91 -59.69 -20.01
CA PRO A 23 34.74 -59.89 -20.86
C PRO A 23 33.43 -59.41 -20.22
N THR A 24 33.37 -59.24 -18.91
CA THR A 24 32.18 -58.75 -18.18
C THR A 24 32.22 -57.23 -17.97
N GLY A 25 31.07 -56.62 -17.64
CA GLY A 25 30.94 -55.18 -17.40
C GLY A 25 30.87 -54.29 -18.66
N ARG A 26 31.03 -52.97 -18.48
CA ARG A 26 30.98 -51.98 -19.57
C ARG A 26 32.30 -51.98 -20.38
N PRO A 27 32.26 -51.95 -21.73
CA PRO A 27 33.48 -51.84 -22.54
C PRO A 27 34.28 -50.57 -22.23
N PRO A 28 35.62 -50.66 -22.09
CA PRO A 28 36.48 -49.47 -21.96
C PRO A 28 36.48 -48.65 -23.27
N GLN A 29 36.45 -47.32 -23.16
CA GLN A 29 36.47 -46.41 -24.31
C GLN A 29 37.88 -46.01 -24.79
N TYR A 30 38.93 -46.33 -24.02
CA TYR A 30 40.31 -45.91 -24.30
C TYR A 30 41.28 -47.04 -23.98
N CYS A 31 42.32 -47.19 -24.81
CA CYS A 31 43.34 -48.24 -24.68
C CYS A 31 44.17 -48.17 -23.38
N GLY A 32 44.34 -46.97 -22.81
CA GLY A 32 45.17 -46.76 -21.62
C GLY A 32 44.83 -45.49 -20.83
N LYS A 33 45.55 -45.29 -19.71
CA LYS A 33 45.44 -44.08 -18.88
C LYS A 33 45.81 -42.81 -19.66
N GLU A 34 46.80 -42.90 -20.53
CA GLU A 34 47.32 -41.77 -21.31
C GLU A 34 46.31 -41.27 -22.35
N CYS A 35 45.78 -42.13 -23.21
CA CYS A 35 44.72 -41.75 -24.15
C CYS A 35 43.46 -41.21 -23.43
N ARG A 36 43.14 -41.72 -22.22
CA ARG A 36 42.07 -41.15 -21.39
C ARG A 36 42.40 -39.74 -20.88
N ALA A 37 43.63 -39.51 -20.43
CA ALA A 37 44.10 -38.21 -19.95
C ALA A 37 44.30 -37.19 -21.09
N ALA A 38 44.69 -37.63 -22.28
CA ALA A 38 44.80 -36.83 -23.48
C ALA A 38 43.41 -36.45 -24.02
N ALA A 39 42.46 -37.39 -24.08
CA ALA A 39 41.06 -37.10 -24.39
C ALA A 39 40.42 -36.13 -23.37
N TYR A 40 40.80 -36.22 -22.10
CA TYR A 40 40.37 -35.27 -21.06
C TYR A 40 40.99 -33.88 -21.29
N ARG A 41 42.31 -33.79 -21.53
CA ARG A 41 43.00 -32.53 -21.85
C ARG A 41 42.49 -31.87 -23.14
N ALA A 42 42.18 -32.64 -24.18
CA ALA A 42 41.56 -32.12 -25.41
C ALA A 42 40.19 -31.49 -25.16
N ARG A 43 39.36 -32.12 -24.31
CA ARG A 43 38.05 -31.57 -23.88
C ARG A 43 38.18 -30.32 -23.00
N GLN A 44 39.27 -30.18 -22.25
CA GLN A 44 39.58 -28.93 -21.52
C GLN A 44 40.14 -27.84 -22.44
N GLY A 45 40.92 -28.20 -23.47
CA GLY A 45 41.43 -27.26 -24.47
C GLY A 45 40.32 -26.55 -25.28
N SER A 46 39.15 -27.18 -25.43
CA SER A 46 37.98 -26.60 -26.10
C SER A 46 37.13 -25.66 -25.23
N VAL A 47 37.50 -25.37 -23.98
CA VAL A 47 36.63 -24.65 -23.02
C VAL A 47 36.54 -23.13 -23.27
N LEU A 48 37.53 -22.51 -23.93
CA LEU A 48 37.57 -21.05 -24.15
C LEU A 48 36.78 -20.57 -25.38
N ARG A 49 35.55 -21.06 -25.52
CA ARG A 49 34.46 -20.38 -26.25
C ARG A 49 33.17 -20.56 -25.45
N TYR A 50 32.99 -19.70 -24.45
CA TYR A 50 31.72 -19.62 -23.71
C TYR A 50 30.57 -19.28 -24.66
N SER A 51 29.46 -19.99 -24.52
CA SER A 51 28.27 -19.79 -25.35
C SER A 51 27.50 -18.58 -24.84
N GLN A 52 27.74 -17.40 -25.43
CA GLN A 52 27.04 -16.14 -25.08
C GLN A 52 25.55 -16.12 -25.50
N ARG A 53 24.94 -17.30 -25.72
CA ARG A 53 23.63 -17.50 -26.32
C ARG A 53 22.50 -16.84 -25.55
N HIS A 54 22.65 -16.73 -24.23
CA HIS A 54 21.62 -16.21 -23.32
C HIS A 54 21.94 -14.81 -22.76
N ASP A 55 23.06 -14.19 -23.12
CA ASP A 55 23.52 -12.92 -22.50
C ASP A 55 22.52 -11.78 -22.74
N ALA A 56 22.03 -11.66 -23.97
CA ALA A 56 21.00 -10.68 -24.33
C ALA A 56 19.64 -10.97 -23.69
N ASP A 57 19.33 -12.21 -23.32
CA ASP A 57 18.13 -12.57 -22.57
C ASP A 57 18.26 -12.22 -21.09
N VAL A 58 19.42 -12.45 -20.47
CA VAL A 58 19.67 -12.08 -19.05
C VAL A 58 19.55 -10.57 -18.86
N VAL A 59 20.18 -9.76 -19.72
CA VAL A 59 20.10 -8.28 -19.64
C VAL A 59 18.65 -7.81 -19.79
N ARG A 60 17.94 -8.31 -20.81
CA ARG A 60 16.52 -8.00 -21.07
C ARG A 60 15.59 -8.41 -19.92
N LEU A 61 15.83 -9.57 -19.31
CA LEU A 61 15.05 -10.05 -18.17
C LEU A 61 15.37 -9.27 -16.88
N ALA A 62 16.63 -8.91 -16.63
CA ALA A 62 17.03 -8.09 -15.49
C ALA A 62 16.42 -6.67 -15.55
N GLN A 63 16.38 -6.07 -16.75
CA GLN A 63 15.67 -4.81 -16.99
C GLN A 63 14.16 -4.95 -16.73
N SER A 64 13.54 -6.04 -17.16
CA SER A 64 12.12 -6.33 -16.89
C SER A 64 11.84 -6.48 -15.39
N VAL A 65 12.67 -7.23 -14.66
CA VAL A 65 12.59 -7.37 -13.19
C VAL A 65 12.73 -6.02 -12.49
N SER A 66 13.70 -5.19 -12.89
CA SER A 66 13.91 -3.86 -12.32
C SER A 66 12.70 -2.94 -12.53
N GLY A 67 12.18 -2.86 -13.76
CA GLY A 67 10.98 -2.08 -14.07
C GLY A 67 9.74 -2.55 -13.31
N ARG A 68 9.52 -3.87 -13.20
CA ARG A 68 8.42 -4.45 -12.40
C ARG A 68 8.57 -4.17 -10.90
N ALA A 69 9.80 -4.19 -10.37
CA ALA A 69 10.07 -3.91 -8.96
C ALA A 69 9.72 -2.45 -8.62
N ASN A 70 10.18 -1.48 -9.42
CA ASN A 70 9.84 -0.08 -9.24
C ASN A 70 8.33 0.16 -9.39
N ALA A 71 7.71 -0.43 -10.42
CA ALA A 71 6.26 -0.34 -10.65
C ALA A 71 5.40 -1.02 -9.56
N ALA A 72 5.96 -1.91 -8.75
CA ALA A 72 5.34 -2.43 -7.53
C ALA A 72 5.58 -1.50 -6.33
N VAL A 73 6.80 -0.97 -6.17
CA VAL A 73 7.13 0.03 -5.14
C VAL A 73 6.24 1.28 -5.26
N GLN A 74 6.02 1.81 -6.46
CA GLN A 74 5.08 2.93 -6.64
C GLN A 74 3.64 2.57 -6.28
N ARG A 75 3.15 1.38 -6.69
CA ARG A 75 1.79 0.95 -6.32
C ARG A 75 1.60 0.67 -4.82
N SER A 76 2.68 0.36 -4.09
CA SER A 76 2.66 0.30 -2.61
C SER A 76 2.63 1.67 -1.92
N ARG A 77 2.81 2.77 -2.66
CA ARG A 77 2.82 4.16 -2.16
C ARG A 77 1.55 4.96 -2.49
N LEU A 78 0.60 4.38 -3.23
CA LEU A 78 -0.64 5.06 -3.62
C LEU A 78 -1.66 5.08 -2.46
N PRO A 79 -2.22 6.25 -2.09
CA PRO A 79 -3.16 6.37 -0.98
C PRO A 79 -4.56 5.86 -1.37
N ALA A 80 -4.87 4.63 -0.93
CA ALA A 80 -6.05 3.83 -1.26
C ALA A 80 -6.17 3.41 -2.74
N PRO A 81 -6.67 2.19 -3.04
CA PRO A 81 -6.55 1.64 -4.38
C PRO A 81 -7.79 1.84 -5.24
N SER A 82 -7.67 2.65 -6.30
CA SER A 82 -8.64 2.67 -7.41
C SER A 82 -8.77 1.29 -8.12
N ARG A 83 -7.73 0.45 -8.03
CA ARG A 83 -7.72 -0.96 -8.45
C ARG A 83 -6.94 -1.82 -7.43
N PRO A 84 -7.58 -2.45 -6.43
CA PRO A 84 -6.90 -3.17 -5.34
C PRO A 84 -6.05 -4.37 -5.79
N LEU A 85 -6.24 -4.86 -7.00
CA LEU A 85 -5.45 -5.97 -7.55
C LEU A 85 -4.16 -5.53 -8.25
N GLU A 86 -3.96 -4.25 -8.62
CA GLU A 86 -2.81 -3.89 -9.47
C GLU A 86 -1.44 -4.15 -8.82
N LEU A 87 -1.29 -3.90 -7.51
CA LEU A 87 -0.07 -4.24 -6.79
C LEU A 87 0.15 -5.77 -6.76
N VAL A 88 -0.91 -6.55 -6.54
CA VAL A 88 -0.86 -8.02 -6.52
C VAL A 88 -0.51 -8.57 -7.90
N GLU A 89 -1.11 -8.02 -8.96
CA GLU A 89 -0.80 -8.38 -10.34
C GLU A 89 0.65 -8.11 -10.70
N GLU A 90 1.20 -6.96 -10.30
CA GLU A 90 2.57 -6.57 -10.66
C GLU A 90 3.60 -7.31 -9.81
N VAL A 91 3.29 -7.66 -8.56
CA VAL A 91 4.08 -8.64 -7.78
C VAL A 91 4.05 -10.02 -8.45
N VAL A 92 2.88 -10.51 -8.91
CA VAL A 92 2.76 -11.79 -9.64
C VAL A 92 3.45 -11.75 -11.02
N ARG A 93 3.60 -10.57 -11.64
CA ARG A 93 4.43 -10.37 -12.84
C ARG A 93 5.92 -10.33 -12.49
N LEU A 94 6.31 -9.70 -11.38
CA LEU A 94 7.68 -9.65 -10.87
C LEU A 94 8.21 -11.03 -10.47
N GLU A 95 7.43 -11.83 -9.72
CA GLU A 95 7.76 -13.22 -9.39
C GLU A 95 8.03 -14.06 -10.65
N ARG A 96 7.24 -13.83 -11.71
CA ARG A 96 7.38 -14.51 -12.99
C ARG A 96 8.63 -14.05 -13.74
N ASP A 97 8.84 -12.75 -13.91
CA ASP A 97 10.04 -12.22 -14.57
C ASP A 97 11.31 -12.64 -13.81
N LEU A 98 11.27 -12.72 -12.47
CA LEU A 98 12.38 -13.21 -11.64
C LEU A 98 12.60 -14.73 -11.79
N ALA A 99 11.54 -15.52 -11.94
CA ALA A 99 11.64 -16.95 -12.24
C ALA A 99 12.20 -17.22 -13.65
N GLU A 100 11.81 -16.40 -14.63
CA GLU A 100 12.32 -16.44 -16.00
C GLU A 100 13.79 -16.00 -16.06
N LEU A 101 14.14 -14.87 -15.42
CA LEU A 101 15.53 -14.40 -15.24
C LEU A 101 16.41 -15.49 -14.62
N LYS A 102 15.99 -16.09 -13.52
CA LYS A 102 16.71 -17.18 -12.84
C LYS A 102 16.93 -18.39 -13.76
N ALA A 103 15.94 -18.76 -14.56
CA ALA A 103 16.06 -19.89 -15.47
C ALA A 103 17.11 -19.66 -16.57
N VAL A 104 17.18 -18.43 -17.10
CA VAL A 104 18.16 -18.03 -18.12
C VAL A 104 19.55 -17.80 -17.50
N ALA A 105 19.65 -17.13 -16.35
CA ALA A 105 20.93 -16.89 -15.65
C ALA A 105 21.63 -18.20 -15.22
N VAL A 106 20.87 -19.25 -14.88
CA VAL A 106 21.43 -20.59 -14.62
C VAL A 106 22.03 -21.22 -15.89
N ARG A 107 21.49 -20.93 -17.08
CA ARG A 107 22.12 -21.34 -18.36
C ARG A 107 23.38 -20.55 -18.63
N GLN A 108 23.32 -19.23 -18.51
CA GLN A 108 24.47 -18.35 -18.66
C GLN A 108 25.63 -18.82 -17.77
N ALA A 109 25.39 -19.05 -16.47
CA ALA A 109 26.41 -19.56 -15.55
C ALA A 109 27.04 -20.88 -16.03
N ALA A 110 26.24 -21.84 -16.51
CA ALA A 110 26.75 -23.10 -17.06
C ALA A 110 27.51 -22.92 -18.39
N GLU A 111 27.14 -21.94 -19.22
CA GLU A 111 27.82 -21.61 -20.49
C GLU A 111 29.14 -20.86 -20.27
N TYR A 112 29.25 -20.09 -19.18
CA TYR A 112 30.49 -19.51 -18.66
C TYR A 112 31.30 -20.49 -17.78
N GLY A 113 30.94 -21.78 -17.78
CA GLY A 113 31.75 -22.86 -17.21
C GLY A 113 31.54 -23.18 -15.73
N ALA A 114 30.59 -22.54 -15.04
CA ALA A 114 30.25 -22.90 -13.66
C ALA A 114 29.76 -24.36 -13.59
N THR A 115 30.20 -25.13 -12.58
CA THR A 115 29.83 -26.54 -12.53
C THR A 115 28.40 -26.70 -12.03
N TRP A 116 27.76 -27.80 -12.41
CA TRP A 116 26.44 -28.16 -11.91
C TRP A 116 26.44 -28.52 -10.41
N SER A 117 27.61 -28.67 -9.80
CA SER A 117 27.74 -28.77 -8.33
C SER A 117 27.53 -27.40 -7.68
N ASP A 118 28.20 -26.38 -8.20
CA ASP A 118 28.17 -25.01 -7.67
C ASP A 118 26.81 -24.36 -7.92
N ILE A 119 26.27 -24.54 -9.13
CA ILE A 119 24.90 -24.16 -9.49
C ILE A 119 23.88 -24.87 -8.57
N GLY A 120 24.09 -26.16 -8.27
CA GLY A 120 23.25 -26.90 -7.34
C GLY A 120 23.28 -26.30 -5.93
N HIS A 121 24.49 -26.01 -5.41
CA HIS A 121 24.69 -25.41 -4.11
C HIS A 121 24.01 -24.04 -3.97
N VAL A 122 24.23 -23.13 -4.92
CA VAL A 122 23.61 -21.79 -4.96
C VAL A 122 22.08 -21.85 -5.03
N LEU A 123 21.52 -22.87 -5.68
CA LEU A 123 20.07 -23.07 -5.79
C LEU A 123 19.45 -23.87 -4.62
N ALA A 124 20.25 -24.37 -3.68
CA ALA A 124 19.84 -25.38 -2.68
C ALA A 124 19.18 -26.62 -3.32
N MET A 125 19.73 -27.11 -4.44
CA MET A 125 19.23 -28.24 -5.22
C MET A 125 20.32 -29.27 -5.51
N SER A 126 19.95 -30.55 -5.66
CA SER A 126 20.90 -31.56 -6.12
C SER A 126 21.36 -31.26 -7.57
N PRO A 127 22.63 -31.51 -7.94
CA PRO A 127 23.15 -31.19 -9.28
C PRO A 127 22.37 -31.82 -10.44
N SER A 128 21.83 -33.02 -10.22
CA SER A 128 20.96 -33.73 -11.17
C SER A 128 19.59 -33.07 -11.33
N HIS A 129 18.96 -32.64 -10.23
CA HIS A 129 17.68 -31.92 -10.28
C HIS A 129 17.86 -30.51 -10.89
N ALA A 130 18.92 -29.79 -10.52
CA ALA A 130 19.25 -28.50 -11.14
C ALA A 130 19.40 -28.62 -12.67
N ARG A 131 20.19 -29.60 -13.15
CA ARG A 131 20.40 -29.85 -14.59
C ARG A 131 19.12 -30.28 -15.32
N ALA A 132 18.27 -31.09 -14.69
CA ALA A 132 17.00 -31.52 -15.28
C ALA A 132 15.96 -30.38 -15.37
N LYS A 133 15.92 -29.51 -14.34
CA LYS A 133 15.01 -28.37 -14.28
C LYS A 133 15.42 -27.27 -15.27
N PHE A 134 16.70 -26.93 -15.30
CA PHE A 134 17.28 -25.87 -16.14
C PHE A 134 18.04 -26.43 -17.35
N SER A 135 17.41 -27.37 -18.06
CA SER A 135 17.86 -27.84 -19.37
C SER A 135 17.59 -26.80 -20.46
N ASP A 136 18.36 -26.84 -21.56
CA ASP A 136 18.18 -25.94 -22.71
C ASP A 136 16.75 -26.01 -23.27
N ASP A 137 16.18 -27.21 -23.40
CA ASP A 137 14.79 -27.39 -23.84
C ASP A 137 13.77 -26.70 -22.93
N ASN A 138 14.00 -26.68 -21.62
CA ASN A 138 13.06 -26.06 -20.68
C ASN A 138 13.20 -24.54 -20.67
N VAL A 139 14.41 -24.02 -20.84
CA VAL A 139 14.67 -22.58 -20.92
C VAL A 139 14.22 -22.01 -22.28
N ALA A 140 14.39 -22.76 -23.36
CA ALA A 140 13.81 -22.43 -24.67
C ALA A 140 12.26 -22.38 -24.62
N LYS A 141 11.60 -23.33 -23.93
CA LYS A 141 10.14 -23.28 -23.70
C LYS A 141 9.73 -22.05 -22.87
N VAL A 142 10.51 -21.67 -21.85
CA VAL A 142 10.26 -20.45 -21.07
C VAL A 142 10.34 -19.20 -21.94
N LEU A 143 11.42 -19.04 -22.72
CA LEU A 143 11.57 -17.90 -23.64
C LEU A 143 10.48 -17.87 -24.72
N GLN A 144 10.11 -19.03 -25.28
CA GLN A 144 9.00 -19.14 -26.24
C GLN A 144 7.65 -18.76 -25.63
N TRP A 145 7.37 -19.19 -24.39
CA TRP A 145 6.16 -18.79 -23.66
C TRP A 145 6.16 -17.31 -23.28
N ARG A 146 7.33 -16.68 -23.11
CA ARG A 146 7.45 -15.23 -22.91
C ARG A 146 7.12 -14.47 -24.20
N ALA A 147 7.76 -14.84 -25.30
CA ALA A 147 7.52 -14.25 -26.62
C ALA A 147 6.04 -14.33 -27.04
N GLY A 148 5.39 -15.48 -26.81
CA GLY A 148 3.97 -15.70 -27.12
C GLY A 148 2.95 -15.02 -26.18
N ARG A 149 3.38 -14.16 -25.25
CA ARG A 149 2.48 -13.39 -24.35
C ARG A 149 2.63 -11.87 -24.47
N GLY A 150 3.80 -11.37 -24.91
CA GLY A 150 4.12 -9.95 -24.83
C GLY A 150 4.22 -9.43 -23.40
N SER A 151 4.30 -8.10 -23.25
CA SER A 151 4.51 -7.41 -21.96
C SER A 151 3.23 -7.09 -21.17
N ALA A 152 2.06 -7.36 -21.77
CA ALA A 152 0.75 -6.95 -21.27
C ALA A 152 0.16 -7.91 -20.21
N PRO A 153 -0.72 -7.42 -19.30
CA PRO A 153 -1.56 -8.29 -18.50
C PRO A 153 -2.65 -8.96 -19.34
N GLY A 154 -2.88 -10.23 -19.09
CA GLY A 154 -4.02 -10.97 -19.64
C GLY A 154 -4.05 -12.40 -19.08
N PRO A 155 -5.25 -13.00 -18.90
CA PRO A 155 -5.36 -14.42 -18.63
C PRO A 155 -4.81 -15.22 -19.82
N ARG A 156 -4.43 -16.49 -19.58
CA ARG A 156 -4.10 -17.40 -20.69
C ARG A 156 -5.30 -17.46 -21.65
N PRO A 157 -5.11 -17.31 -22.98
CA PRO A 157 -6.13 -17.74 -23.92
C PRO A 157 -6.43 -19.23 -23.66
N PRO A 158 -7.71 -19.65 -23.62
CA PRO A 158 -8.05 -21.02 -23.32
C PRO A 158 -7.42 -21.94 -24.36
N ARG A 159 -6.73 -22.99 -23.90
CA ARG A 159 -6.23 -24.03 -24.80
C ARG A 159 -7.42 -24.74 -25.43
N VAL A 160 -7.71 -24.42 -26.69
CA VAL A 160 -8.55 -25.24 -27.55
C VAL A 160 -7.92 -26.64 -27.57
N ARG A 161 -8.53 -27.57 -26.82
CA ARG A 161 -8.16 -28.99 -26.91
C ARG A 161 -8.65 -29.48 -28.27
N PRO A 162 -7.80 -30.10 -29.11
CA PRO A 162 -8.33 -30.86 -30.23
C PRO A 162 -9.25 -31.97 -29.68
N PRO A 163 -10.37 -32.27 -30.34
CA PRO A 163 -11.30 -33.29 -29.87
C PRO A 163 -10.59 -34.64 -29.84
N ARG A 164 -10.57 -35.30 -28.68
CA ARG A 164 -10.15 -36.69 -28.57
C ARG A 164 -11.37 -37.59 -28.80
N PRO A 165 -11.24 -38.70 -29.55
CA PRO A 165 -12.36 -39.58 -29.84
C PRO A 165 -12.91 -40.22 -28.56
N ALA A 166 -14.23 -40.39 -28.52
CA ALA A 166 -14.90 -41.05 -27.41
C ALA A 166 -14.69 -42.57 -27.47
N SER A 167 -14.45 -43.17 -26.31
CA SER A 167 -14.52 -44.61 -26.05
C SER A 167 -15.08 -44.82 -24.64
N PRO A 168 -15.78 -45.94 -24.37
CA PRO A 168 -16.95 -45.91 -23.51
C PRO A 168 -16.66 -45.91 -22.01
N VAL A 169 -17.62 -45.34 -21.26
CA VAL A 169 -17.66 -45.39 -19.79
C VAL A 169 -18.08 -46.79 -19.34
N ALA A 170 -17.22 -47.44 -18.56
CA ALA A 170 -17.56 -48.60 -17.76
C ALA A 170 -17.36 -48.24 -16.28
N GLY A 171 -18.38 -48.47 -15.45
CA GLY A 171 -18.46 -47.90 -14.11
C GLY A 171 -17.34 -48.33 -13.16
N ARG A 172 -16.70 -47.34 -12.52
CA ARG A 172 -16.03 -47.48 -11.22
C ARG A 172 -16.48 -46.32 -10.34
N GLN A 173 -16.67 -46.58 -9.05
CA GLN A 173 -17.02 -45.53 -8.10
C GLN A 173 -15.89 -44.49 -8.01
N GLU A 174 -16.23 -43.20 -8.03
CA GLU A 174 -15.25 -42.12 -8.17
C GLU A 174 -14.55 -41.77 -6.86
N GLU A 175 -13.65 -42.65 -6.38
CA GLU A 175 -12.60 -42.25 -5.44
C GLU A 175 -11.50 -41.44 -6.17
N HIS A 176 -11.87 -40.29 -6.72
CA HIS A 176 -11.04 -39.46 -7.60
C HIS A 176 -9.95 -38.64 -6.87
N GLY A 177 -8.99 -39.34 -6.27
CA GLY A 177 -7.63 -38.85 -6.02
C GLY A 177 -7.48 -37.69 -5.02
N PRO A 178 -6.31 -37.01 -5.04
CA PRO A 178 -6.07 -35.85 -4.20
C PRO A 178 -6.73 -34.61 -4.82
N SER A 179 -8.00 -34.39 -4.47
CA SER A 179 -8.64 -33.09 -4.57
C SER A 179 -7.69 -31.98 -4.08
N SER A 180 -7.51 -30.95 -4.90
CA SER A 180 -6.68 -29.79 -4.55
C SER A 180 -7.14 -29.19 -3.22
N PRO A 181 -6.21 -28.73 -2.36
CA PRO A 181 -6.61 -27.96 -1.18
C PRO A 181 -7.41 -26.73 -1.64
N ALA A 182 -8.43 -26.35 -0.86
CA ALA A 182 -9.14 -25.10 -1.09
C ALA A 182 -8.13 -23.94 -1.19
N LEU A 183 -8.13 -23.24 -2.32
CA LEU A 183 -7.28 -22.07 -2.56
C LEU A 183 -8.03 -20.79 -2.19
N PRO A 184 -7.34 -19.67 -1.93
CA PRO A 184 -7.98 -18.36 -1.78
C PRO A 184 -8.96 -18.07 -2.94
N GLY A 185 -10.20 -17.72 -2.60
CA GLY A 185 -11.30 -17.54 -3.55
C GLY A 185 -12.22 -18.77 -3.74
N HIS A 186 -11.84 -19.96 -3.26
CA HIS A 186 -12.75 -21.10 -3.22
C HIS A 186 -13.78 -20.94 -2.07
N PRO A 187 -15.08 -21.26 -2.24
CA PRO A 187 -16.09 -21.04 -1.19
C PRO A 187 -15.75 -21.71 0.15
N GLY A 188 -15.24 -22.95 0.11
CA GLY A 188 -14.79 -23.68 1.31
C GLY A 188 -13.46 -23.22 1.91
N TYR A 189 -12.77 -22.22 1.35
CA TYR A 189 -11.47 -21.75 1.86
C TYR A 189 -11.56 -21.18 3.27
N GLN A 190 -12.54 -20.31 3.53
CA GLN A 190 -12.70 -19.68 4.85
C GLN A 190 -13.03 -20.71 5.94
N LEU A 191 -13.93 -21.66 5.67
CA LEU A 191 -14.19 -22.80 6.57
C LEU A 191 -12.92 -23.62 6.84
N THR A 192 -12.17 -23.94 5.79
CA THR A 192 -10.91 -24.71 5.89
C THR A 192 -9.89 -23.99 6.79
N THR A 193 -9.73 -22.68 6.61
CA THR A 193 -8.79 -21.88 7.39
C THR A 193 -9.26 -21.71 8.84
N ALA A 194 -10.56 -21.52 9.08
CA ALA A 194 -11.13 -21.45 10.43
C ALA A 194 -10.95 -22.76 11.21
N LEU A 195 -11.31 -23.91 10.65
CA LEU A 195 -11.12 -25.22 11.27
C LEU A 195 -9.62 -25.51 11.51
N SER A 196 -8.76 -25.15 10.55
CA SER A 196 -7.31 -25.25 10.70
C SER A 196 -6.72 -24.27 11.71
N HIS A 197 -7.40 -23.15 12.01
CA HIS A 197 -7.01 -22.26 13.08
C HIS A 197 -7.39 -22.86 14.43
N LEU A 198 -8.66 -23.24 14.61
CA LEU A 198 -9.21 -23.84 15.83
C LEU A 198 -8.44 -25.09 16.31
N GLN A 199 -8.09 -25.99 15.38
CA GLN A 199 -7.29 -27.18 15.71
C GLN A 199 -5.88 -26.82 16.23
N ARG A 200 -5.29 -25.71 15.77
CA ARG A 200 -3.96 -25.25 16.23
C ARG A 200 -4.05 -24.44 17.51
N SER A 201 -5.04 -23.56 17.65
CA SER A 201 -5.21 -22.70 18.82
C SER A 201 -5.65 -23.47 20.08
N SER A 202 -6.35 -24.59 19.93
CA SER A 202 -6.68 -25.49 21.05
C SER A 202 -5.49 -26.30 21.58
N GLY A 203 -4.34 -26.29 20.89
CA GLY A 203 -3.15 -27.08 21.24
C GLY A 203 -3.31 -28.61 21.10
N ARG A 204 -4.48 -29.09 20.65
CA ARG A 204 -4.79 -30.51 20.54
C ARG A 204 -4.21 -31.14 19.27
N THR A 205 -3.82 -32.41 19.34
CA THR A 205 -3.29 -33.12 18.16
C THR A 205 -4.41 -33.51 17.20
N GLN A 206 -4.11 -33.59 15.89
CA GLN A 206 -5.07 -34.09 14.89
C GLN A 206 -5.47 -35.56 15.09
N ARG A 207 -4.73 -36.35 15.89
CA ARG A 207 -5.16 -37.71 16.25
C ARG A 207 -6.23 -37.66 17.34
N TRP A 208 -5.98 -36.91 18.42
CA TRP A 208 -6.95 -36.72 19.49
C TRP A 208 -8.26 -36.10 18.98
N LEU A 209 -8.17 -35.02 18.18
CA LEU A 209 -9.37 -34.37 17.64
C LEU A 209 -10.13 -35.25 16.62
N ALA A 210 -9.48 -36.25 16.02
CA ALA A 210 -10.16 -37.18 15.13
C ALA A 210 -10.94 -38.24 15.94
N ASP A 211 -10.32 -38.74 17.01
CA ASP A 211 -10.89 -39.68 17.98
C ASP A 211 -12.14 -39.07 18.66
N GLU A 212 -11.99 -37.88 19.24
CA GLU A 212 -13.05 -37.10 19.91
C GLU A 212 -14.26 -36.78 19.00
N VAL A 213 -14.01 -36.58 17.71
CA VAL A 213 -15.04 -36.27 16.68
C VAL A 213 -15.60 -37.54 16.01
N GLY A 214 -15.10 -38.73 16.35
CA GLY A 214 -15.56 -40.01 15.78
C GLY A 214 -15.22 -40.17 14.28
N VAL A 215 -14.09 -39.63 13.82
CA VAL A 215 -13.65 -39.68 12.42
C VAL A 215 -12.23 -40.22 12.30
N SER A 216 -11.87 -40.83 11.17
CA SER A 216 -10.48 -41.29 10.98
C SER A 216 -9.51 -40.08 10.87
N PRO A 217 -8.28 -40.17 11.41
CA PRO A 217 -7.29 -39.09 11.29
C PRO A 217 -7.01 -38.68 9.83
N SER A 218 -7.08 -39.64 8.90
CA SER A 218 -6.95 -39.42 7.44
C SER A 218 -8.18 -38.74 6.81
N LEU A 219 -9.33 -38.73 7.48
CA LEU A 219 -10.49 -37.92 7.10
C LEU A 219 -10.36 -36.50 7.68
N LEU A 220 -10.06 -36.36 8.98
CA LEU A 220 -9.86 -35.05 9.60
C LEU A 220 -8.75 -34.25 8.89
N SER A 221 -7.61 -34.87 8.61
CA SER A 221 -6.50 -34.23 7.88
C SER A 221 -6.93 -33.75 6.48
N ARG A 222 -7.81 -34.47 5.77
CA ARG A 222 -8.36 -34.02 4.48
C ARG A 222 -9.35 -32.86 4.62
N ILE A 223 -10.11 -32.79 5.72
CA ILE A 223 -11.00 -31.66 6.02
C ILE A 223 -10.19 -30.41 6.33
N LEU A 224 -9.19 -30.51 7.23
CA LEU A 224 -8.30 -29.39 7.60
C LEU A 224 -7.45 -28.92 6.40
N LEU A 225 -7.03 -29.81 5.51
CA LEU A 225 -6.35 -29.44 4.26
C LEU A 225 -7.30 -28.94 3.15
N GLY A 226 -8.61 -28.79 3.41
CA GLY A 226 -9.58 -28.29 2.44
C GLY A 226 -9.79 -29.19 1.23
N ARG A 227 -9.44 -30.47 1.35
CA ARG A 227 -9.56 -31.49 0.29
C ARG A 227 -10.88 -32.26 0.36
N ARG A 228 -11.65 -32.11 1.43
CA ARG A 228 -12.97 -32.73 1.57
C ARG A 228 -13.90 -31.83 2.37
N THR A 229 -15.10 -31.60 1.86
CA THR A 229 -16.17 -30.89 2.57
C THR A 229 -16.71 -31.76 3.72
N PRO A 230 -16.79 -31.24 4.96
CA PRO A 230 -17.36 -31.94 6.10
C PRO A 230 -18.90 -31.86 6.10
N LYS A 231 -19.56 -32.84 6.76
CA LYS A 231 -20.97 -32.72 7.16
C LYS A 231 -21.10 -31.75 8.36
N TRP A 232 -22.27 -31.16 8.56
CA TRP A 232 -22.50 -30.19 9.65
C TRP A 232 -22.15 -30.72 11.03
N ASN A 233 -22.53 -31.97 11.36
CA ASN A 233 -22.24 -32.59 12.65
C ASN A 233 -20.73 -32.70 12.92
N VAL A 234 -19.91 -32.91 11.89
CA VAL A 234 -18.45 -32.94 12.00
C VAL A 234 -17.89 -31.53 12.22
N VAL A 235 -18.48 -30.49 11.63
CA VAL A 235 -18.10 -29.09 11.89
C VAL A 235 -18.47 -28.67 13.31
N LYS A 236 -19.69 -28.99 13.76
CA LYS A 236 -20.18 -28.73 15.12
C LYS A 236 -19.25 -29.36 16.15
N ALA A 237 -18.98 -30.67 16.04
CA ALA A 237 -18.09 -31.38 16.96
C ALA A 237 -16.66 -30.82 16.97
N ILE A 238 -16.07 -30.46 15.82
CA ILE A 238 -14.73 -29.84 15.79
C ILE A 238 -14.72 -28.48 16.53
N ALA A 239 -15.78 -27.68 16.43
CA ALA A 239 -15.89 -26.41 17.15
C ALA A 239 -15.97 -26.65 18.67
N GLU A 240 -16.86 -27.55 19.10
CA GLU A 240 -17.08 -27.89 20.51
C GLU A 240 -15.82 -28.47 21.17
N SER A 241 -15.17 -29.47 20.54
CA SER A 241 -13.89 -30.03 21.01
C SER A 241 -12.71 -29.05 20.98
N CYS A 242 -12.84 -27.89 20.31
CA CYS A 242 -11.86 -26.80 20.31
C CYS A 242 -12.28 -25.59 21.18
N GLY A 243 -13.43 -25.63 21.86
CA GLY A 243 -13.93 -24.54 22.70
C GLY A 243 -14.42 -23.31 21.93
N ALA A 244 -14.91 -23.49 20.70
CA ALA A 244 -15.50 -22.45 19.88
C ALA A 244 -17.01 -22.66 19.69
N ASP A 245 -17.74 -21.55 19.53
CA ASP A 245 -19.19 -21.58 19.26
C ASP A 245 -19.45 -22.16 17.85
N PRO A 246 -20.23 -23.26 17.71
CA PRO A 246 -20.62 -23.78 16.41
C PRO A 246 -21.34 -22.76 15.53
N ALA A 247 -22.13 -21.83 16.11
CA ALA A 247 -22.89 -20.85 15.34
C ALA A 247 -21.97 -19.97 14.46
N ASP A 248 -20.79 -19.60 14.96
CA ASP A 248 -19.80 -18.82 14.20
C ASP A 248 -19.28 -19.54 12.95
N LEU A 249 -19.31 -20.88 12.91
CA LEU A 249 -18.90 -21.66 11.74
C LEU A 249 -20.05 -22.00 10.78
N ARG A 250 -21.31 -21.83 11.20
CA ARG A 250 -22.49 -22.23 10.40
C ARG A 250 -22.55 -21.52 9.04
N PRO A 251 -22.39 -20.19 8.93
CA PRO A 251 -22.43 -19.50 7.64
C PRO A 251 -21.27 -19.88 6.71
N LEU A 252 -20.10 -20.17 7.28
CA LEU A 252 -18.94 -20.64 6.50
C LEU A 252 -19.16 -22.06 5.94
N TRP A 253 -19.88 -22.92 6.67
CA TRP A 253 -20.23 -24.26 6.19
C TRP A 253 -21.30 -24.22 5.10
N GLU A 254 -22.33 -23.38 5.24
CA GLU A 254 -23.37 -23.17 4.23
C GLU A 254 -22.77 -22.61 2.93
N LYS A 255 -21.93 -21.56 3.05
CA LYS A 255 -21.15 -21.01 1.94
C LYS A 255 -20.22 -22.05 1.29
N ALA A 256 -19.59 -22.92 2.07
CA ALA A 256 -18.72 -23.99 1.55
C ALA A 256 -19.48 -25.05 0.73
N LEU A 257 -20.81 -25.16 0.88
CA LEU A 257 -21.70 -26.00 0.09
C LEU A 257 -22.40 -25.25 -1.06
N GLY A 258 -22.19 -23.93 -1.19
CA GLY A 258 -22.90 -23.10 -2.16
C GLY A 258 -24.35 -22.77 -1.76
N ILE A 259 -24.70 -22.94 -0.49
CA ILE A 259 -26.01 -22.53 0.05
C ILE A 259 -25.97 -21.00 0.21
N VAL A 260 -26.82 -20.30 -0.54
CA VAL A 260 -26.93 -18.83 -0.51
C VAL A 260 -27.93 -18.42 0.59
N PRO A 261 -27.65 -17.41 1.43
CA PRO A 261 -28.63 -16.88 2.38
C PRO A 261 -29.88 -16.35 1.65
N VAL A 262 -31.07 -16.78 2.08
CA VAL A 262 -32.35 -16.39 1.47
C VAL A 262 -32.53 -14.87 1.56
N GLU A 263 -32.77 -14.20 0.42
CA GLU A 263 -32.67 -12.74 0.27
C GLU A 263 -33.87 -11.92 0.81
N LEU A 264 -34.99 -12.56 1.08
CA LEU A 264 -36.28 -11.93 1.45
C LEU A 264 -36.86 -12.58 2.72
N PRO A 265 -37.75 -11.88 3.47
CA PRO A 265 -37.95 -12.17 4.88
C PRO A 265 -38.64 -13.51 5.15
N GLY A 266 -37.93 -14.39 5.86
CA GLY A 266 -38.57 -15.38 6.72
C GLY A 266 -39.15 -14.71 7.99
N PRO A 267 -39.95 -15.44 8.78
CA PRO A 267 -40.61 -14.92 9.99
C PRO A 267 -39.64 -14.84 11.19
N GLU A 268 -38.44 -14.31 10.98
CA GLU A 268 -37.38 -14.21 11.99
C GLU A 268 -37.35 -12.82 12.63
N ASP A 269 -37.29 -12.77 13.97
CA ASP A 269 -37.19 -11.51 14.70
C ASP A 269 -35.85 -10.80 14.50
N PHE A 270 -35.83 -9.49 14.72
CA PHE A 270 -34.66 -8.61 14.59
C PHE A 270 -33.39 -9.16 15.27
N LEU A 271 -33.54 -9.72 16.48
CA LEU A 271 -32.43 -10.31 17.24
C LEU A 271 -31.82 -11.53 16.56
N GLN A 272 -32.62 -12.35 15.88
CA GLN A 272 -32.16 -13.54 15.16
C GLN A 272 -31.40 -13.16 13.88
N ALA A 273 -31.90 -12.16 13.14
CA ALA A 273 -31.20 -11.60 11.98
C ALA A 273 -29.86 -10.94 12.38
N ALA A 274 -29.83 -10.19 13.49
CA ALA A 274 -28.61 -9.61 14.04
C ALA A 274 -27.61 -10.71 14.48
N ALA A 275 -28.07 -11.78 15.12
CA ALA A 275 -27.25 -12.92 15.51
C ALA A 275 -26.62 -13.63 14.30
N ALA A 276 -27.38 -13.85 13.22
CA ALA A 276 -26.88 -14.49 11.99
C ALA A 276 -25.79 -13.64 11.30
N LEU A 277 -25.98 -12.31 11.24
CA LEU A 277 -24.96 -11.38 10.72
C LEU A 277 -23.70 -11.37 11.60
N LYS A 278 -23.86 -11.34 12.92
CA LYS A 278 -22.78 -11.39 13.91
C LYS A 278 -21.96 -12.69 13.81
N ALA A 279 -22.63 -13.84 13.74
CA ALA A 279 -22.00 -15.15 13.59
C ALA A 279 -21.21 -15.24 12.28
N SER A 280 -21.73 -14.67 11.19
CA SER A 280 -21.02 -14.62 9.90
C SER A 280 -19.72 -13.81 9.98
N LEU A 281 -19.75 -12.65 10.64
CA LEU A 281 -18.55 -11.82 10.88
C LEU A 281 -17.54 -12.52 11.81
N ARG A 282 -18.02 -13.19 12.86
CA ARG A 282 -17.16 -13.97 13.78
C ARG A 282 -16.55 -15.20 13.12
N GLY A 283 -17.28 -15.88 12.21
CA GLY A 283 -16.73 -16.91 11.34
C GLY A 283 -15.58 -16.38 10.48
N MET A 284 -15.77 -15.24 9.82
CA MET A 284 -14.68 -14.58 9.06
C MET A 284 -13.49 -14.21 9.98
N TRP A 285 -13.75 -13.82 11.24
CA TRP A 285 -12.70 -13.54 12.22
C TRP A 285 -11.92 -14.79 12.66
N LEU A 286 -12.59 -15.93 12.84
CA LEU A 286 -11.94 -17.23 13.04
C LEU A 286 -11.11 -17.64 11.81
N ALA A 287 -11.64 -17.44 10.60
CA ALA A 287 -10.93 -17.73 9.34
C ALA A 287 -9.71 -16.82 9.12
N ALA A 288 -9.75 -15.57 9.61
CA ALA A 288 -8.63 -14.63 9.59
C ALA A 288 -7.53 -14.96 10.63
N GLY A 289 -7.75 -15.94 11.53
CA GLY A 289 -6.82 -16.30 12.60
C GLY A 289 -6.98 -15.45 13.87
N THR A 290 -8.21 -15.02 14.19
CA THR A 290 -8.57 -14.18 15.33
C THR A 290 -7.63 -12.99 15.58
N PRO A 291 -7.34 -12.14 14.57
CA PRO A 291 -6.51 -10.95 14.74
C PRO A 291 -7.11 -10.01 15.80
N LEU A 292 -6.24 -9.42 16.63
CA LEU A 292 -6.66 -8.44 17.63
C LEU A 292 -7.40 -7.26 16.97
N PRO A 293 -8.45 -6.68 17.59
CA PRO A 293 -9.21 -5.57 17.00
C PRO A 293 -8.33 -4.41 16.51
N GLN A 294 -7.25 -4.10 17.23
CA GLN A 294 -6.26 -3.08 16.86
C GLN A 294 -5.58 -3.36 15.51
N ALA A 295 -5.29 -4.63 15.20
CA ALA A 295 -4.64 -5.05 13.96
C ALA A 295 -5.59 -5.00 12.75
N LEU A 296 -6.91 -5.04 12.97
CA LEU A 296 -7.92 -4.88 11.92
C LEU A 296 -8.20 -3.42 11.56
N CYS A 297 -7.93 -2.50 12.48
CA CYS A 297 -8.13 -1.06 12.27
C CYS A 297 -6.95 -0.38 11.55
N PHE A 298 -5.84 -1.09 11.36
CA PHE A 298 -4.65 -0.57 10.70
C PHE A 298 -4.96 -0.31 9.21
N HIS A 299 -5.03 0.96 8.83
CA HIS A 299 -5.41 1.47 7.50
C HIS A 299 -6.91 1.42 7.08
N HIS A 300 -7.89 1.39 8.00
CA HIS A 300 -9.30 1.56 7.60
C HIS A 300 -10.08 2.60 8.45
N PRO A 301 -10.53 3.74 7.87
CA PRO A 301 -11.07 4.86 8.65
C PRO A 301 -12.40 4.57 9.39
N LEU A 302 -13.22 3.65 8.87
CA LEU A 302 -14.47 3.25 9.52
C LEU A 302 -14.28 2.23 10.67
N LEU A 303 -13.10 1.63 10.80
CA LEU A 303 -12.82 0.60 11.81
C LEU A 303 -12.06 1.21 12.97
N THR A 304 -12.73 1.37 14.12
CA THR A 304 -12.06 1.73 15.39
C THR A 304 -12.00 0.53 16.33
N PRO A 305 -10.93 0.35 17.14
CA PRO A 305 -10.77 -0.87 17.94
C PRO A 305 -11.91 -1.11 18.93
N GLY A 306 -12.52 -0.03 19.45
CA GLY A 306 -13.71 -0.12 20.30
C GLY A 306 -14.94 -0.64 19.55
N ARG A 307 -15.15 -0.19 18.31
CA ARG A 307 -16.28 -0.58 17.45
C ARG A 307 -16.16 -2.03 16.97
N VAL A 308 -14.97 -2.41 16.50
CA VAL A 308 -14.65 -3.80 16.11
C VAL A 308 -14.81 -4.77 17.29
N ARG A 309 -14.37 -4.36 18.49
CA ARG A 309 -14.58 -5.15 19.72
C ARG A 309 -16.06 -5.29 20.07
N ARG A 310 -16.89 -4.25 19.92
CA ARG A 310 -18.34 -4.37 20.15
C ARG A 310 -18.99 -5.34 19.17
N ALA A 311 -18.72 -5.17 17.88
CA ALA A 311 -19.29 -5.98 16.80
C ALA A 311 -18.97 -7.49 16.93
N LEU A 312 -17.72 -7.85 17.22
CA LEU A 312 -17.27 -9.25 17.25
C LEU A 312 -17.36 -9.91 18.64
N VAL A 313 -17.04 -9.17 19.71
CA VAL A 313 -16.78 -9.75 21.04
C VAL A 313 -17.92 -9.53 22.03
N THR A 314 -18.59 -8.37 22.00
CA THR A 314 -19.62 -8.06 23.02
C THR A 314 -20.97 -8.70 22.71
N GLY A 315 -21.85 -8.79 23.73
CA GLY A 315 -23.18 -9.39 23.59
C GLY A 315 -24.07 -8.68 22.56
N ARG A 316 -24.08 -7.35 22.59
CA ARG A 316 -25.00 -6.46 21.84
C ARG A 316 -24.28 -5.63 20.76
N PRO A 317 -24.13 -6.13 19.53
CA PRO A 317 -23.46 -5.42 18.43
C PRO A 317 -24.41 -4.59 17.54
N GLU A 318 -25.71 -4.61 17.80
CA GLU A 318 -26.78 -4.26 16.85
C GLU A 318 -26.64 -2.83 16.29
N THR A 319 -26.34 -1.86 17.17
CA THR A 319 -26.13 -0.45 16.82
C THR A 319 -24.94 -0.25 15.86
N ASP A 320 -23.90 -1.07 15.97
CA ASP A 320 -22.75 -1.00 15.06
C ASP A 320 -23.00 -1.76 13.76
N LEU A 321 -23.71 -2.90 13.82
CA LEU A 321 -24.07 -3.68 12.64
C LEU A 321 -25.11 -2.98 11.73
N ALA A 322 -25.86 -2.01 12.26
CA ALA A 322 -26.77 -1.20 11.45
C ALA A 322 -26.04 -0.41 10.34
N ASP A 323 -24.77 -0.04 10.54
CA ASP A 323 -23.94 0.69 9.59
C ASP A 323 -23.34 -0.25 8.53
N TRP A 324 -23.91 -0.22 7.31
CA TRP A 324 -23.41 -1.03 6.19
C TRP A 324 -21.96 -0.74 5.80
N PRO A 325 -21.53 0.53 5.60
CA PRO A 325 -20.12 0.88 5.42
C PRO A 325 -19.18 0.26 6.46
N PHE A 326 -19.56 0.21 7.74
CA PHE A 326 -18.78 -0.47 8.78
C PHE A 326 -18.77 -2.00 8.63
N VAL A 327 -19.92 -2.63 8.37
CA VAL A 327 -20.02 -4.10 8.17
C VAL A 327 -19.20 -4.54 6.95
N ALA A 328 -19.29 -3.81 5.83
CA ALA A 328 -18.53 -4.06 4.61
C ALA A 328 -17.02 -3.86 4.82
N ALA A 329 -16.63 -2.80 5.54
CA ALA A 329 -15.24 -2.56 5.93
C ALA A 329 -14.68 -3.70 6.78
N LEU A 330 -15.44 -4.13 7.80
CA LEU A 330 -15.02 -5.19 8.71
C LEU A 330 -14.89 -6.53 7.99
N ALA A 331 -15.86 -6.89 7.15
CA ALA A 331 -15.78 -8.07 6.29
C ALA A 331 -14.52 -8.04 5.40
N THR A 332 -14.21 -6.90 4.80
CA THR A 332 -13.02 -6.72 3.94
C THR A 332 -11.73 -6.90 4.73
N ALA A 333 -11.61 -6.28 5.91
CA ALA A 333 -10.45 -6.44 6.80
C ALA A 333 -10.26 -7.90 7.28
N LEU A 334 -11.36 -8.64 7.47
CA LEU A 334 -11.37 -10.06 7.79
C LEU A 334 -11.13 -10.99 6.58
N ARG A 335 -10.85 -10.44 5.38
CA ARG A 335 -10.71 -11.19 4.12
C ARG A 335 -11.97 -11.96 3.72
N GLY A 336 -13.13 -11.44 4.12
CA GLY A 336 -14.47 -11.76 3.63
C GLY A 336 -14.73 -11.20 2.23
N GLN A 337 -15.92 -11.44 1.69
CA GLN A 337 -16.51 -10.56 0.67
C GLN A 337 -17.71 -9.85 1.32
N PRO A 338 -17.85 -8.52 1.21
CA PRO A 338 -19.01 -7.82 1.76
C PRO A 338 -20.34 -8.39 1.28
N GLU A 339 -20.44 -8.75 -0.01
CA GLU A 339 -21.67 -9.31 -0.59
C GLU A 339 -22.14 -10.62 0.07
N ASP A 340 -21.27 -11.38 0.74
CA ASP A 340 -21.68 -12.54 1.56
C ASP A 340 -22.66 -12.14 2.69
N LEU A 341 -22.51 -10.92 3.22
CA LEU A 341 -23.24 -10.39 4.38
C LEU A 341 -24.40 -9.48 3.99
N HIS A 342 -24.42 -8.96 2.76
CA HIS A 342 -25.41 -7.98 2.31
C HIS A 342 -26.86 -8.47 2.41
N PRO A 343 -27.21 -9.75 2.12
CA PRO A 343 -28.55 -10.29 2.36
C PRO A 343 -28.91 -10.35 3.85
N LEU A 344 -27.95 -10.71 4.72
CA LEU A 344 -28.17 -10.80 6.17
C LEU A 344 -28.36 -9.41 6.80
N TRP A 345 -27.57 -8.42 6.37
CA TRP A 345 -27.75 -7.02 6.77
C TRP A 345 -29.10 -6.47 6.31
N LYS A 346 -29.51 -6.72 5.06
CA LYS A 346 -30.85 -6.35 4.55
C LYS A 346 -31.97 -6.97 5.39
N ARG A 347 -31.88 -8.26 5.74
CA ARG A 347 -32.86 -8.92 6.62
C ARG A 347 -32.95 -8.25 8.00
N MET A 348 -31.81 -7.93 8.61
CA MET A 348 -31.77 -7.21 9.89
C MET A 348 -32.43 -5.82 9.80
N GLN A 349 -32.19 -5.08 8.71
CA GLN A 349 -32.83 -3.77 8.48
C GLN A 349 -34.34 -3.88 8.24
N VAL A 350 -34.80 -4.87 7.47
CA VAL A 350 -36.23 -5.13 7.26
C VAL A 350 -36.90 -5.50 8.59
N ALA A 351 -36.32 -6.40 9.37
CA ALA A 351 -36.83 -6.76 10.69
C ALA A 351 -36.86 -5.56 11.66
N ALA A 352 -35.84 -4.69 11.64
CA ALA A 352 -35.84 -3.44 12.41
C ALA A 352 -36.98 -2.50 11.99
N SER A 353 -37.23 -2.36 10.68
CA SER A 353 -38.33 -1.51 10.17
C SER A 353 -39.71 -2.05 10.54
N ALA A 354 -39.90 -3.37 10.57
CA ALA A 354 -41.12 -4.01 11.06
C ALA A 354 -41.31 -3.77 12.57
N PHE A 355 -40.24 -3.89 13.36
CA PHE A 355 -40.24 -3.65 14.81
C PHE A 355 -40.49 -2.18 15.20
N LEU A 356 -40.11 -1.24 14.33
CA LEU A 356 -40.32 0.20 14.50
C LEU A 356 -41.61 0.73 13.83
N THR A 357 -42.39 -0.14 13.18
CA THR A 357 -43.70 0.25 12.64
C THR A 357 -44.73 0.26 13.78
N PRO A 358 -45.34 1.41 14.14
CA PRO A 358 -46.38 1.43 15.15
C PRO A 358 -47.61 0.65 14.66
N LEU A 359 -48.23 -0.14 15.54
CA LEU A 359 -49.53 -0.77 15.32
C LEU A 359 -50.65 0.30 15.30
N GLY A 360 -50.69 1.07 14.21
CA GLY A 360 -51.50 2.29 14.08
C GLY A 360 -52.05 2.56 12.68
N ALA A 361 -52.02 1.59 11.77
CA ALA A 361 -52.56 1.71 10.41
C ALA A 361 -54.03 1.21 10.30
N ALA A 362 -54.85 1.44 11.34
CA ALA A 362 -56.22 0.90 11.42
C ALA A 362 -57.22 1.77 12.21
N ALA A 363 -57.09 3.11 12.20
CA ALA A 363 -58.11 4.02 12.71
C ALA A 363 -58.16 5.33 11.91
N GLN A 364 -59.35 5.92 11.84
CA GLN A 364 -59.66 7.18 11.14
C GLN A 364 -59.53 8.37 12.12
N GLY A 365 -59.40 9.60 11.61
CA GLY A 365 -59.95 10.77 12.32
C GLY A 365 -59.09 12.04 12.40
N GLU A 366 -59.37 12.98 11.49
CA GLU A 366 -59.35 14.45 11.70
C GLU A 366 -58.02 15.11 12.12
N ALA A 367 -58.05 16.44 12.30
CA ALA A 367 -56.87 17.30 12.13
C ALA A 367 -56.70 18.34 13.24
N TYR A 368 -55.43 18.60 13.62
CA TYR A 368 -55.03 19.80 14.36
C TYR A 368 -53.55 20.14 14.14
N GLU A 369 -53.26 21.42 13.91
CA GLU A 369 -51.96 22.07 14.11
C GLU A 369 -52.14 23.01 15.33
N PRO A 370 -51.12 23.31 16.17
CA PRO A 370 -49.93 24.00 15.65
C PRO A 370 -48.59 23.84 16.45
N ALA A 371 -47.56 24.52 15.93
CA ALA A 371 -46.55 25.31 16.65
C ALA A 371 -45.50 24.67 17.60
N TYR A 372 -44.24 24.76 17.15
CA TYR A 372 -43.04 25.23 17.88
C TYR A 372 -42.58 24.58 19.21
N GLY A 373 -41.41 23.92 19.11
CA GLY A 373 -40.27 24.22 19.98
C GLY A 373 -39.94 23.19 21.09
N GLY A 374 -38.67 23.18 21.48
CA GLY A 374 -38.12 22.30 22.54
C GLY A 374 -36.90 21.51 22.06
N SER A 375 -35.95 21.28 22.97
CA SER A 375 -34.69 20.57 22.72
C SER A 375 -34.46 19.47 23.75
N GLU A 376 -33.67 18.47 23.35
CA GLU A 376 -32.92 17.54 24.22
C GLU A 376 -33.71 16.43 24.98
N ASP A 377 -32.94 15.56 25.63
CA ASP A 377 -33.28 14.42 26.50
C ASP A 377 -34.01 13.19 25.92
N LEU A 378 -33.20 12.20 25.50
CA LEU A 378 -33.58 10.78 25.53
C LEU A 378 -33.03 10.13 26.83
N PRO A 379 -33.89 9.58 27.72
CA PRO A 379 -33.46 9.03 29.00
C PRO A 379 -32.88 7.61 28.87
N TYR A 380 -31.71 7.36 29.49
CA TYR A 380 -31.13 6.02 29.59
C TYR A 380 -31.30 5.47 31.03
N GLY A 381 -32.46 4.86 31.30
CA GLY A 381 -32.73 4.14 32.55
C GLY A 381 -32.13 2.73 32.52
N GLY A 382 -31.32 2.37 33.51
CA GLY A 382 -30.72 1.03 33.63
C GLY A 382 -31.49 0.11 34.58
N SER A 383 -31.34 -1.21 34.36
CA SER A 383 -31.62 -2.25 35.36
C SER A 383 -30.69 -3.44 35.13
N ASP A 384 -30.04 -3.91 36.18
CA ASP A 384 -29.12 -5.06 36.16
C ASP A 384 -29.86 -6.40 36.32
N ASP A 385 -29.11 -7.49 36.17
CA ASP A 385 -29.38 -8.88 36.62
C ASP A 385 -30.71 -9.58 36.24
N VAL A 386 -30.65 -10.39 35.16
CA VAL A 386 -31.22 -11.76 35.17
C VAL A 386 -30.29 -12.71 34.39
N PRO A 387 -29.78 -13.80 34.99
CA PRO A 387 -29.05 -14.85 34.29
C PRO A 387 -29.95 -16.04 33.91
N TYR A 388 -29.64 -16.79 32.85
CA TYR A 388 -30.02 -18.20 32.76
C TYR A 388 -29.09 -19.03 31.86
N GLY A 389 -29.01 -20.34 32.12
CA GLY A 389 -28.30 -21.33 31.30
C GLY A 389 -29.16 -21.89 30.17
N GLY A 390 -28.61 -22.84 29.40
CA GLY A 390 -29.30 -23.44 28.26
C GLY A 390 -30.23 -24.62 28.59
N SER A 391 -31.04 -24.99 27.60
CA SER A 391 -31.73 -26.28 27.48
C SER A 391 -31.86 -26.66 26.00
N ASP A 392 -31.70 -27.93 25.67
CA ASP A 392 -31.93 -28.48 24.32
C ASP A 392 -33.43 -28.65 23.99
N ASP A 393 -33.73 -28.81 22.69
CA ASP A 393 -35.01 -29.27 22.10
C ASP A 393 -36.25 -28.37 22.35
N VAL A 394 -37.30 -28.27 21.51
CA VAL A 394 -37.77 -28.88 20.24
C VAL A 394 -38.77 -27.86 19.58
N PRO A 395 -39.48 -28.13 18.46
CA PRO A 395 -39.19 -28.94 17.27
C PRO A 395 -39.35 -28.10 15.96
N TYR A 396 -39.09 -28.69 14.79
CA TYR A 396 -39.71 -28.21 13.53
C TYR A 396 -40.68 -29.27 13.00
N GLY A 397 -41.93 -28.87 12.73
CA GLY A 397 -42.98 -29.76 12.21
C GLY A 397 -42.74 -30.16 10.76
N GLY A 398 -43.30 -31.29 10.33
CA GLY A 398 -43.06 -31.83 8.99
C GLY A 398 -44.30 -32.39 8.28
N SER A 399 -44.21 -32.38 6.95
CA SER A 399 -45.08 -33.02 5.96
C SER A 399 -44.28 -33.05 4.64
N ASP A 400 -44.22 -34.11 3.81
CA ASP A 400 -45.00 -35.36 3.81
C ASP A 400 -44.17 -36.63 3.48
N ASN A 401 -44.44 -37.69 4.27
CA ASN A 401 -44.63 -39.11 3.89
C ASN A 401 -43.69 -39.89 2.92
N VAL A 402 -42.93 -40.84 3.52
CA VAL A 402 -42.81 -42.33 3.28
C VAL A 402 -42.74 -42.95 1.84
N PRO A 403 -42.32 -44.23 1.66
CA PRO A 403 -41.95 -45.28 2.64
C PRO A 403 -40.59 -46.01 2.48
N TYR A 404 -40.00 -46.31 3.64
CA TYR A 404 -39.65 -47.65 4.17
C TYR A 404 -39.07 -48.79 3.30
N GLY A 405 -38.02 -49.43 3.85
CA GLY A 405 -37.50 -50.75 3.46
C GLY A 405 -35.98 -50.84 3.67
N GLY A 406 -35.42 -51.70 4.52
CA GLY A 406 -36.04 -52.63 5.47
C GLY A 406 -35.13 -53.85 5.67
N SER A 407 -34.66 -54.07 6.91
CA SER A 407 -33.82 -55.21 7.37
C SER A 407 -32.46 -55.40 6.64
N ASP A 408 -31.46 -56.17 7.10
CA ASP A 408 -31.32 -57.12 8.23
C ASP A 408 -29.95 -56.97 8.96
N ASP A 409 -29.88 -57.55 10.17
CA ASP A 409 -28.75 -58.21 10.87
C ASP A 409 -27.35 -57.57 11.12
N VAL A 410 -27.05 -57.51 12.43
CA VAL A 410 -25.75 -57.70 13.12
C VAL A 410 -25.56 -59.21 13.44
N PRO A 411 -24.42 -59.74 13.97
CA PRO A 411 -23.16 -59.12 14.46
C PRO A 411 -21.86 -59.88 14.03
N TYR A 412 -20.76 -59.67 14.79
CA TYR A 412 -19.67 -60.65 15.08
C TYR A 412 -18.62 -60.96 13.96
N GLU A 413 -17.36 -61.33 14.24
CA GLU A 413 -16.54 -61.30 15.48
C GLU A 413 -15.04 -61.06 15.15
N ALA A 414 -14.10 -61.56 15.96
CA ALA A 414 -12.66 -61.27 15.95
C ALA A 414 -11.81 -62.48 15.48
N SER A 415 -10.54 -62.54 15.93
CA SER A 415 -9.54 -63.60 15.71
C SER A 415 -8.94 -63.70 14.27
N ASP A 416 -7.64 -64.01 14.09
CA ASP A 416 -6.52 -63.98 15.05
C ASP A 416 -5.14 -63.85 14.37
N GLU A 417 -4.10 -63.81 15.21
CA GLU A 417 -2.65 -63.96 14.99
C GLU A 417 -2.06 -64.21 13.57
N LEU A 418 -0.89 -63.60 13.30
CA LEU A 418 0.36 -64.38 13.13
C LEU A 418 1.62 -63.51 13.36
N ARG A 419 2.73 -64.15 13.77
CA ARG A 419 3.91 -63.48 14.37
C ARG A 419 5.24 -64.21 14.06
N TYR A 420 6.17 -63.54 13.39
CA TYR A 420 7.64 -63.78 13.36
C TYR A 420 8.30 -62.59 12.60
N GLY A 421 9.51 -62.09 12.90
CA GLY A 421 10.45 -62.42 13.97
C GLY A 421 11.64 -61.41 14.06
N ALA A 422 12.36 -61.52 15.18
CA ALA A 422 13.65 -60.91 15.58
C ALA A 422 14.80 -60.95 14.52
N SER A 423 15.93 -60.21 14.62
CA SER A 423 16.41 -59.21 15.62
C SER A 423 17.71 -58.48 15.13
N GLU A 424 18.24 -57.61 16.00
CA GLU A 424 19.62 -57.03 16.04
C GLU A 424 19.92 -55.80 15.13
N GLY A 425 20.65 -54.78 15.60
CA GLY A 425 21.27 -54.60 16.92
C GLY A 425 21.66 -53.16 17.29
N LEU A 426 21.94 -52.94 18.58
CA LEU A 426 22.52 -51.73 19.20
C LEU A 426 23.97 -52.04 19.63
N PRO A 427 24.88 -51.05 19.79
CA PRO A 427 24.97 -50.39 21.10
C PRO A 427 25.42 -48.90 21.14
N ASN A 428 24.86 -48.18 22.12
CA ASN A 428 25.48 -47.21 23.04
C ASN A 428 26.36 -46.04 22.52
N GLY A 429 25.99 -44.82 22.94
CA GLY A 429 26.83 -43.62 22.99
C GLY A 429 26.28 -42.63 24.01
N ALA A 430 26.95 -42.45 25.15
CA ALA A 430 26.34 -41.92 26.37
C ALA A 430 26.01 -40.41 26.34
N SER A 431 25.00 -40.05 27.13
CA SER A 431 24.69 -38.69 27.57
C SER A 431 25.82 -38.06 28.38
N GLY A 432 26.05 -36.76 28.20
CA GLY A 432 26.94 -35.96 29.06
C GLY A 432 26.42 -34.53 29.23
N GLY A 433 25.93 -34.20 30.42
CA GLY A 433 25.52 -32.84 30.80
C GLY A 433 26.22 -32.40 32.08
N LEU A 434 26.88 -31.24 32.04
CA LEU A 434 27.63 -30.61 33.13
C LEU A 434 27.66 -29.08 32.92
N PRO A 435 27.87 -28.26 33.97
CA PRO A 435 27.15 -28.32 35.24
C PRO A 435 26.72 -26.91 35.70
N ASN A 436 26.05 -26.84 36.86
CA ASN A 436 25.80 -25.59 37.58
C ASN A 436 26.61 -25.57 38.89
N GLY A 437 27.07 -24.38 39.29
CA GLY A 437 27.63 -24.11 40.62
C GLY A 437 29.00 -23.42 40.62
N ALA A 438 29.36 -22.54 41.56
CA ALA A 438 28.65 -21.66 42.50
C ALA A 438 29.70 -21.08 43.48
N SER A 439 29.46 -19.87 44.00
CA SER A 439 30.11 -19.28 45.20
C SER A 439 31.59 -18.84 45.12
N GLY A 440 31.90 -17.63 45.63
CA GLY A 440 33.22 -17.33 46.20
C GLY A 440 33.84 -15.92 46.01
N GLY A 441 33.54 -14.98 46.91
CA GLY A 441 34.53 -14.03 47.48
C GLY A 441 35.05 -12.82 46.67
N LEU A 442 34.91 -11.62 47.26
CA LEU A 442 35.80 -10.46 47.03
C LEU A 442 37.09 -10.61 47.87
N PRO A 443 38.22 -9.94 47.54
CA PRO A 443 38.49 -8.62 48.14
C PRO A 443 39.27 -7.63 47.25
N SER A 444 39.56 -6.45 47.80
CA SER A 444 40.16 -5.26 47.15
C SER A 444 41.70 -5.24 47.06
N GLY A 445 42.24 -4.42 46.13
CA GLY A 445 43.64 -3.96 46.08
C GLY A 445 43.98 -3.48 44.66
N ALA A 446 44.22 -2.21 44.29
CA ALA A 446 45.01 -1.08 44.86
C ALA A 446 46.43 -0.98 44.27
N SER A 447 46.80 0.24 43.81
CA SER A 447 48.12 0.69 43.28
C SER A 447 48.66 -0.01 42.01
N GLY A 448 49.38 0.67 41.11
CA GLY A 448 49.70 2.12 41.05
C GLY A 448 50.54 2.49 39.81
N GLY A 449 50.62 3.78 39.46
CA GLY A 449 51.35 4.27 38.28
C GLY A 449 51.17 5.77 38.02
N LEU A 450 51.95 6.61 38.71
CA LEU A 450 52.03 8.08 38.60
C LEU A 450 53.43 8.52 38.10
N PRO A 451 53.70 9.81 37.83
CA PRO A 451 52.81 10.96 37.62
C PRO A 451 52.83 11.33 36.09
N TYR A 452 53.09 12.50 35.50
CA TYR A 452 53.37 13.91 35.88
C TYR A 452 53.16 14.81 34.62
N GLU A 453 52.83 16.11 34.65
CA GLU A 453 52.40 17.04 35.73
C GLU A 453 51.74 18.32 35.12
N ALA A 454 51.24 19.23 35.97
CA ALA A 454 51.13 20.71 35.89
C ALA A 454 50.82 21.45 34.55
N SER A 455 50.07 22.57 34.49
CA SER A 455 49.58 23.57 35.48
C SER A 455 48.33 24.29 34.89
N ASP A 456 47.43 24.99 35.60
CA ASP A 456 47.32 25.42 37.01
C ASP A 456 45.83 25.47 37.47
N GLY A 457 45.59 25.60 38.79
CA GLY A 457 44.32 26.06 39.40
C GLY A 457 44.56 27.33 40.25
N PRO A 458 43.95 27.51 41.44
CA PRO A 458 42.85 26.76 42.07
C PRO A 458 41.75 27.74 42.66
N PRO A 459 41.13 27.59 43.86
CA PRO A 459 39.82 26.92 43.90
C PRO A 459 38.72 27.48 44.88
N VAL A 460 37.58 26.76 44.85
CA VAL A 460 36.46 26.55 45.80
C VAL A 460 36.41 27.18 47.21
N ALA A 461 35.17 27.45 47.66
CA ALA A 461 34.53 26.91 48.88
C ALA A 461 33.04 27.34 48.95
N TYR A 462 32.14 26.79 49.77
CA TYR A 462 31.62 25.44 50.01
C TYR A 462 30.31 25.61 50.82
N ALA A 463 29.43 24.60 50.82
CA ALA A 463 28.04 24.57 51.35
C ALA A 463 27.73 25.12 52.78
N GLY A 464 26.44 25.41 53.05
CA GLY A 464 25.89 25.63 54.41
C GLY A 464 24.36 25.82 54.49
N ALA A 465 23.63 24.86 55.07
CA ALA A 465 22.16 24.80 55.17
C ALA A 465 21.49 25.80 56.14
N GLY A 466 20.17 26.03 56.03
CA GLY A 466 19.39 26.72 57.08
C GLY A 466 17.90 27.00 56.77
N ALA A 467 17.03 26.78 57.75
CA ALA A 467 15.56 26.84 57.72
C ALA A 467 14.91 28.23 57.45
N GLY A 468 13.58 28.24 57.21
CA GLY A 468 12.70 29.40 57.46
C GLY A 468 12.32 29.53 58.96
N PRO A 469 11.35 30.40 59.37
CA PRO A 469 10.28 30.99 58.55
C PRO A 469 9.89 32.49 58.84
N GLY A 470 9.07 33.07 57.95
CA GLY A 470 7.90 33.88 58.36
C GLY A 470 7.95 35.44 58.42
N ARG A 471 6.81 36.03 58.04
CA ARG A 471 6.29 37.41 58.29
C ARG A 471 6.94 38.64 57.62
N ALA A 472 6.07 39.58 57.25
CA ALA A 472 6.34 41.00 56.92
C ALA A 472 5.87 41.91 58.09
N PRO A 473 6.13 43.24 58.11
CA PRO A 473 5.24 44.21 57.41
C PRO A 473 5.81 45.61 57.01
N ALA A 474 5.07 46.31 56.12
CA ALA A 474 5.00 47.78 55.94
C ALA A 474 6.27 48.54 55.44
N ARG A 475 6.21 49.79 54.90
CA ARG A 475 5.13 50.79 54.68
C ARG A 475 5.43 51.66 53.43
N ALA A 476 4.43 52.39 52.89
CA ALA A 476 4.53 53.26 51.69
C ALA A 476 4.73 54.78 52.04
N PRO A 477 4.90 55.69 51.05
CA PRO A 477 3.75 56.30 50.33
C PRO A 477 3.93 56.57 48.81
N GLY A 478 2.84 56.96 48.11
CA GLY A 478 2.78 57.40 46.69
C GLY A 478 2.67 58.94 46.53
N PRO A 479 2.03 59.54 45.47
CA PRO A 479 1.13 59.01 44.41
C PRO A 479 1.63 59.38 42.96
N ALA A 480 0.92 59.61 41.83
CA ALA A 480 -0.52 59.76 41.46
C ALA A 480 -0.82 59.58 39.93
N ARG A 481 -2.12 59.32 39.61
CA ARG A 481 -3.00 59.73 38.44
C ARG A 481 -2.42 59.96 37.02
N ALA A 482 -2.88 59.29 35.94
CA ALA A 482 -4.22 59.28 35.29
C ALA A 482 -4.65 60.62 34.65
N PRO A 483 -5.35 60.70 33.48
CA PRO A 483 -6.42 59.77 33.02
C PRO A 483 -6.50 59.43 31.50
N ALA A 484 -7.55 58.69 31.10
CA ALA A 484 -8.00 58.46 29.72
C ALA A 484 -9.12 59.45 29.29
N PRO A 485 -9.60 59.38 28.04
CA PRO A 485 -11.06 59.48 27.84
C PRO A 485 -11.65 58.64 26.70
N GLY A 486 -12.98 58.50 26.73
CA GLY A 486 -13.84 58.24 25.58
C GLY A 486 -15.31 58.34 26.01
N LEU A 487 -16.25 58.74 25.13
CA LEU A 487 -17.71 58.44 25.14
C LEU A 487 -18.53 59.25 24.09
N ARG A 488 -19.44 58.55 23.39
CA ARG A 488 -20.79 58.95 22.89
C ARG A 488 -21.02 60.19 21.98
N ALA A 489 -21.15 59.90 20.68
CA ALA A 489 -22.41 59.88 19.88
C ALA A 489 -23.47 61.03 19.92
N ARG A 490 -23.96 61.43 18.71
CA ARG A 490 -25.35 61.90 18.44
C ARG A 490 -25.80 61.61 16.99
N ARG A 491 -27.10 61.78 16.68
CA ARG A 491 -27.80 61.28 15.45
C ARG A 491 -28.10 62.35 14.38
N ALA A 492 -28.06 61.93 13.11
CA ALA A 492 -28.88 62.32 11.94
C ALA A 492 -28.53 61.37 10.75
N SER A 493 -29.28 61.15 9.66
CA SER A 493 -30.73 61.18 9.34
C SER A 493 -30.98 60.40 8.01
N GLY A 494 -32.24 60.08 7.64
CA GLY A 494 -32.60 59.57 6.28
C GLY A 494 -32.93 60.70 5.28
N PRO A 495 -33.42 60.45 4.04
CA PRO A 495 -34.08 59.24 3.46
C PRO A 495 -33.18 58.48 2.44
N ALA A 496 -33.50 57.35 1.80
CA ALA A 496 -34.72 56.62 1.39
C ALA A 496 -35.30 56.93 -0.02
N GLY A 497 -35.62 55.87 -0.78
CA GLY A 497 -36.17 55.89 -2.15
C GLY A 497 -35.18 55.49 -3.25
N ALA A 498 -35.52 54.81 -4.36
CA ALA A 498 -36.38 53.66 -4.67
C ALA A 498 -36.63 53.63 -6.21
N SER A 499 -36.55 52.45 -6.84
CA SER A 499 -37.17 52.06 -8.13
C SER A 499 -36.90 52.88 -9.42
N SER A 500 -36.41 52.20 -10.49
CA SER A 500 -37.16 51.96 -11.76
C SER A 500 -36.26 51.58 -12.97
N ALA A 501 -36.80 50.75 -13.87
CA ALA A 501 -36.36 50.52 -15.27
C ALA A 501 -37.42 51.18 -16.22
N PRO A 502 -37.38 51.12 -17.59
CA PRO A 502 -36.55 50.34 -18.52
C PRO A 502 -35.97 51.16 -19.73
N GLY A 503 -35.62 50.51 -20.86
CA GLY A 503 -35.08 51.11 -22.12
C GLY A 503 -36.16 51.63 -23.10
N PRO A 504 -36.02 51.56 -24.47
CA PRO A 504 -35.01 50.85 -25.30
C PRO A 504 -34.53 51.58 -26.62
N SER A 505 -33.80 50.85 -27.50
CA SER A 505 -33.62 51.05 -28.98
C SER A 505 -32.71 52.20 -29.52
N GLY A 506 -31.97 52.06 -30.65
CA GLY A 506 -31.63 50.84 -31.42
C GLY A 506 -31.01 51.02 -32.85
N ALA A 507 -30.22 50.01 -33.28
CA ALA A 507 -30.01 49.49 -34.65
C ALA A 507 -29.17 50.20 -35.77
N ARG A 508 -28.57 49.33 -36.64
CA ARG A 508 -27.91 49.53 -37.97
C ARG A 508 -26.46 50.10 -37.96
N GLY A 509 -25.50 49.66 -38.80
CA GLY A 509 -25.48 48.62 -39.86
C GLY A 509 -24.03 48.27 -40.35
N ALA A 510 -23.87 47.31 -41.28
CA ALA A 510 -22.59 46.75 -41.80
C ALA A 510 -22.30 47.26 -43.26
N PRO A 511 -21.29 46.81 -44.09
CA PRO A 511 -20.49 45.57 -44.07
C PRO A 511 -18.98 45.65 -44.51
N ARG A 512 -18.39 44.48 -44.81
CA ARG A 512 -17.02 44.17 -45.35
C ARG A 512 -17.04 44.04 -46.91
N PRO A 513 -15.91 44.04 -47.67
CA PRO A 513 -15.15 42.80 -47.98
C PRO A 513 -13.60 42.98 -48.18
N SER A 514 -12.96 42.19 -49.07
CA SER A 514 -11.55 41.71 -49.01
C SER A 514 -10.76 41.71 -50.36
N GLY A 515 -9.42 41.61 -50.33
CA GLY A 515 -8.58 41.36 -51.52
C GLY A 515 -7.04 41.19 -51.28
N ALA A 516 -6.34 40.54 -52.21
CA ALA A 516 -4.86 40.29 -52.32
C ALA A 516 -4.51 40.08 -53.83
N PRO A 517 -3.32 39.64 -54.33
CA PRO A 517 -1.99 39.31 -53.73
C PRO A 517 -0.74 39.79 -54.57
N ALA A 518 0.42 39.11 -54.43
CA ALA A 518 1.54 38.92 -55.42
C ALA A 518 2.87 39.74 -55.33
N ALA A 519 3.92 39.22 -56.01
CA ALA A 519 5.35 39.61 -56.10
C ALA A 519 5.89 39.27 -57.54
N PRO A 520 7.20 39.18 -57.93
CA PRO A 520 8.51 39.48 -57.27
C PRO A 520 9.56 40.25 -58.17
N GLY A 521 10.85 40.36 -57.76
CA GLY A 521 11.97 40.85 -58.63
C GLY A 521 13.41 40.79 -58.00
N PRO A 522 14.55 40.56 -58.74
CA PRO A 522 15.86 40.20 -58.13
C PRO A 522 17.19 40.81 -58.70
N SER A 523 18.35 40.68 -58.00
CA SER A 523 19.69 40.17 -58.49
C SER A 523 21.02 40.86 -58.03
N ARG A 524 22.02 40.05 -57.56
CA ARG A 524 23.52 40.12 -57.80
C ARG A 524 24.32 41.35 -57.26
N THR A 525 25.67 41.45 -57.06
CA THR A 525 26.97 40.66 -57.12
C THR A 525 28.13 41.56 -56.56
N SER A 526 29.40 41.20 -56.26
CA SER A 526 30.14 39.97 -55.79
C SER A 526 31.68 40.23 -55.69
N ALA A 527 32.41 39.57 -54.76
CA ALA A 527 33.91 39.50 -54.59
C ALA A 527 34.67 40.84 -54.25
N ALA A 528 35.95 40.94 -53.82
CA ALA A 528 37.07 39.99 -53.56
C ALA A 528 38.06 40.50 -52.46
N GLN A 529 39.13 39.76 -52.11
CA GLN A 529 40.30 40.17 -51.25
C GLN A 529 41.63 40.22 -52.07
N PRO A 530 42.75 40.80 -51.57
CA PRO A 530 43.80 39.99 -50.89
C PRO A 530 44.68 40.70 -49.81
N ALA A 531 45.73 39.98 -49.34
CA ALA A 531 46.73 40.26 -48.28
C ALA A 531 47.63 41.53 -48.46
N GLY A 532 48.48 41.96 -47.51
CA GLY A 532 48.74 41.53 -46.11
C GLY A 532 50.22 41.60 -45.67
N ALA A 533 50.52 42.01 -44.42
CA ALA A 533 51.85 42.04 -43.79
C ALA A 533 51.75 42.15 -42.24
N ASP A 534 52.79 41.73 -41.50
CA ASP A 534 52.87 41.66 -40.02
C ASP A 534 54.32 42.01 -39.58
N PRO A 535 54.59 42.60 -38.39
CA PRO A 535 54.73 41.76 -37.19
C PRO A 535 54.33 42.37 -35.81
N ALA A 536 54.06 41.45 -34.87
CA ALA A 536 54.19 41.46 -33.39
C ALA A 536 54.80 42.69 -32.66
N PRO A 537 54.33 43.06 -31.43
CA PRO A 537 53.92 42.12 -30.37
C PRO A 537 52.49 42.29 -29.81
N HIS A 538 51.98 41.23 -29.15
CA HIS A 538 50.58 41.13 -28.69
C HIS A 538 50.22 42.02 -27.47
N PRO A 539 49.10 42.76 -27.58
CA PRO A 539 48.20 43.03 -26.47
C PRO A 539 46.84 42.29 -26.64
N ALA A 540 46.12 42.13 -25.53
CA ALA A 540 44.67 41.88 -25.46
C ALA A 540 44.06 40.94 -26.54
N GLY A 541 44.14 39.62 -26.30
CA GLY A 541 43.28 38.66 -27.01
C GLY A 541 41.81 39.06 -26.85
N GLY A 542 41.15 39.34 -27.97
CA GLY A 542 39.85 40.00 -28.00
C GLY A 542 38.78 39.24 -27.20
N GLN A 543 37.98 39.98 -26.43
CA GLN A 543 36.81 39.43 -25.75
C GLN A 543 35.75 39.07 -26.80
N ALA A 544 35.84 37.87 -27.37
CA ALA A 544 34.69 37.19 -27.93
C ALA A 544 33.57 37.28 -26.88
N LEU A 545 32.39 37.81 -27.26
CA LEU A 545 31.32 38.08 -26.30
C LEU A 545 31.05 36.80 -25.52
N ARG A 546 31.34 36.83 -24.22
CA ARG A 546 30.90 35.80 -23.30
C ARG A 546 29.38 35.89 -23.27
N VAL A 547 28.72 35.09 -24.12
CA VAL A 547 27.37 34.58 -23.87
C VAL A 547 27.36 34.24 -22.39
N PRO A 548 26.53 34.91 -21.56
CA PRO A 548 26.62 34.72 -20.13
C PRO A 548 26.42 33.23 -19.84
N ARG A 549 27.46 32.57 -19.30
CA ARG A 549 27.32 31.22 -18.75
C ARG A 549 26.12 31.30 -17.82
N ALA A 550 25.07 30.54 -18.12
CA ALA A 550 23.84 30.58 -17.35
C ALA A 550 24.21 30.43 -15.87
N ARG A 551 23.93 31.47 -15.08
CA ARG A 551 24.15 31.39 -13.63
C ARG A 551 23.35 30.17 -13.14
N PRO A 552 23.91 29.30 -12.28
CA PRO A 552 23.13 28.23 -11.66
C PRO A 552 21.88 28.87 -11.06
N SER A 553 20.71 28.33 -11.42
CA SER A 553 19.47 29.09 -11.39
C SER A 553 19.14 29.55 -9.97
N THR A 554 18.77 30.82 -9.83
CA THR A 554 18.38 31.41 -8.53
C THR A 554 17.21 30.65 -7.90
N THR A 555 16.34 30.06 -8.73
CA THR A 555 15.24 29.17 -8.32
C THR A 555 15.69 27.83 -7.75
N ALA A 556 16.90 27.32 -8.05
CA ALA A 556 17.42 26.12 -7.41
C ALA A 556 17.94 26.42 -5.99
N ALA A 557 18.71 27.50 -5.83
CA ALA A 557 19.20 27.94 -4.52
C ALA A 557 18.06 28.33 -3.57
N ALA A 558 17.04 29.03 -4.06
CA ALA A 558 15.85 29.38 -3.28
C ALA A 558 15.09 28.12 -2.80
N ARG A 559 14.77 27.18 -3.71
CA ARG A 559 14.08 25.93 -3.36
C ARG A 559 14.84 25.10 -2.33
N ASN A 560 16.17 25.07 -2.40
CA ASN A 560 16.99 24.40 -1.40
C ASN A 560 16.88 25.08 -0.03
N ALA A 561 16.89 26.41 0.03
CA ALA A 561 16.70 27.16 1.28
C ALA A 561 15.29 26.95 1.87
N ASP A 562 14.25 26.93 1.03
CA ASP A 562 12.88 26.66 1.47
C ASP A 562 12.73 25.22 1.98
N ALA A 563 13.31 24.22 1.30
CA ALA A 563 13.29 22.82 1.71
C ALA A 563 14.07 22.58 3.02
N ASP A 564 15.20 23.25 3.20
CA ASP A 564 15.92 23.32 4.47
C ASP A 564 15.05 23.94 5.56
N ALA A 565 14.33 25.02 5.27
CA ALA A 565 13.46 25.69 6.22
C ALA A 565 12.20 24.88 6.59
N VAL A 566 11.71 24.00 5.72
CA VAL A 566 10.70 22.97 6.06
C VAL A 566 11.32 21.91 6.96
N ARG A 567 12.47 21.34 6.58
CA ARG A 567 13.17 20.29 7.36
C ARG A 567 13.48 20.76 8.79
N ARG A 568 14.04 21.95 8.95
CA ARG A 568 14.39 22.56 10.24
C ARG A 568 13.17 22.75 11.16
N ARG A 569 12.01 23.11 10.60
CA ARG A 569 10.75 23.20 11.34
C ARG A 569 10.20 21.81 11.70
N ARG A 570 10.28 20.85 10.78
CA ARG A 570 9.89 19.44 11.01
C ARG A 570 10.71 18.81 12.14
N GLU A 571 12.02 19.03 12.19
CA GLU A 571 12.95 18.59 13.26
C GLU A 571 12.50 19.07 14.66
N ILE A 572 11.97 20.30 14.77
CA ILE A 572 11.37 20.83 16.02
C ILE A 572 10.07 20.10 16.36
N LEU A 573 9.20 19.89 15.38
CA LEU A 573 7.87 19.33 15.57
C LEU A 573 7.91 17.82 15.89
N GLU A 574 8.88 17.07 15.37
CA GLU A 574 9.12 15.69 15.76
C GLU A 574 9.52 15.57 17.24
N VAL A 575 10.41 16.44 17.74
CA VAL A 575 10.77 16.48 19.16
C VAL A 575 9.59 16.85 20.06
N LEU A 576 8.72 17.76 19.60
CA LEU A 576 7.49 18.12 20.31
C LEU A 576 6.40 17.03 20.27
N ARG A 577 6.39 16.16 19.24
CA ARG A 577 5.50 14.97 19.20
C ARG A 577 6.01 13.81 20.05
N ALA A 578 7.32 13.71 20.24
CA ALA A 578 7.97 12.62 20.98
C ALA A 578 8.15 12.89 22.49
N SER A 579 7.63 14.01 23.01
CA SER A 579 7.83 14.41 24.41
C SER A 579 6.52 14.72 25.12
N ASP A 580 6.21 13.92 26.15
CA ASP A 580 5.08 14.16 27.06
C ASP A 580 5.30 15.35 28.00
N THR A 581 6.49 15.94 28.03
CA THR A 581 6.86 17.07 28.88
C THR A 581 7.27 18.31 28.07
N PRO A 582 7.07 19.54 28.57
CA PRO A 582 7.39 20.74 27.81
C PRO A 582 8.90 20.90 27.55
N VAL A 583 9.27 21.07 26.28
CA VAL A 583 10.66 21.12 25.83
C VAL A 583 11.17 22.56 25.81
N GLY A 584 12.30 22.82 26.45
CA GLY A 584 12.92 24.15 26.48
C GLY A 584 13.53 24.57 25.13
N LEU A 585 13.44 25.86 24.80
CA LEU A 585 13.96 26.48 23.56
C LEU A 585 15.38 26.02 23.18
N ALA A 586 16.30 25.96 24.14
CA ALA A 586 17.69 25.56 23.89
C ALA A 586 17.85 24.09 23.45
N SER A 587 16.91 23.20 23.80
CA SER A 587 16.90 21.81 23.30
C SER A 587 16.35 21.74 21.88
N LEU A 588 15.30 22.50 21.57
CA LEU A 588 14.70 22.57 20.23
C LEU A 588 15.65 23.24 19.21
N ALA A 589 16.39 24.27 19.64
CA ALA A 589 17.45 24.89 18.85
C ALA A 589 18.58 23.90 18.54
N ARG A 590 19.01 23.08 19.52
CA ARG A 590 20.00 22.02 19.30
C ARG A 590 19.50 20.92 18.37
N SER A 591 18.29 20.39 18.57
CA SER A 591 17.75 19.29 17.77
C SER A 591 17.55 19.67 16.30
N SER A 592 17.18 20.93 16.03
CA SER A 592 17.08 21.48 14.68
C SER A 592 18.35 22.16 14.17
N GLY A 593 19.45 22.15 14.92
CA GLY A 593 20.69 22.84 14.52
C GLY A 593 20.52 24.34 14.18
N LEU A 594 19.49 25.01 14.71
CA LEU A 594 19.23 26.42 14.50
C LEU A 594 19.91 27.29 15.58
N PRO A 595 20.45 28.47 15.23
CA PRO A 595 20.80 29.50 16.20
C PRO A 595 19.61 29.84 17.12
N LEU A 596 19.87 30.07 18.40
CA LEU A 596 18.82 30.30 19.42
C LEU A 596 17.78 31.38 19.05
N PRO A 597 18.15 32.53 18.43
CA PRO A 597 17.16 33.53 18.00
C PRO A 597 16.26 33.01 16.86
N GLN A 598 16.83 32.35 15.85
CA GLN A 598 16.09 31.79 14.72
C GLN A 598 15.15 30.66 15.17
N ALA A 599 15.57 29.84 16.14
CA ALA A 599 14.71 28.85 16.77
C ALA A 599 13.52 29.50 17.50
N ALA A 600 13.73 30.65 18.16
CA ALA A 600 12.67 31.39 18.84
C ALA A 600 11.68 32.04 17.86
N GLU A 601 12.15 32.63 16.76
CA GLU A 601 11.33 33.14 15.65
C GLU A 601 10.47 32.03 15.05
N VAL A 602 11.09 30.90 14.70
CA VAL A 602 10.41 29.70 14.19
C VAL A 602 9.36 29.20 15.17
N LEU A 603 9.68 29.10 16.47
CA LEU A 603 8.73 28.66 17.49
C LEU A 603 7.61 29.67 17.77
N SER A 604 7.82 30.96 17.47
CA SER A 604 6.74 31.95 17.50
C SER A 604 5.75 31.72 16.36
N TRP A 605 6.26 31.54 15.13
CA TRP A 605 5.44 31.22 13.96
C TRP A 605 4.69 29.89 14.11
N LEU A 606 5.36 28.84 14.62
CA LEU A 606 4.72 27.55 14.91
C LEU A 606 3.62 27.64 15.99
N ARG A 607 3.69 28.64 16.89
CA ARG A 607 2.65 28.88 17.90
C ARG A 607 1.45 29.63 17.31
N GLU A 608 1.72 30.63 16.50
CA GLU A 608 0.72 31.38 15.73
C GLU A 608 -0.11 30.45 14.83
N HIS A 609 0.55 29.52 14.14
CA HIS A 609 -0.08 28.47 13.33
C HIS A 609 -0.48 27.19 14.11
N HIS A 610 -0.57 27.27 15.45
CA HIS A 610 -1.12 26.21 16.33
C HIS A 610 -0.43 24.83 16.30
N PHE A 611 0.79 24.74 15.77
CA PHE A 611 1.63 23.55 15.84
C PHE A 611 2.27 23.36 17.23
N THR A 612 2.55 24.44 17.96
CA THR A 612 3.06 24.38 19.35
C THR A 612 2.29 25.31 20.28
N GLU A 613 2.31 25.02 21.58
CA GLU A 613 1.80 25.89 22.64
C GLU A 613 2.87 26.09 23.74
N GLY A 614 2.78 27.17 24.48
CA GLY A 614 3.66 27.42 25.63
C GLY A 614 3.09 26.76 26.89
N ARG A 615 3.92 25.99 27.61
CA ARG A 615 3.50 25.26 28.81
C ARG A 615 4.66 25.12 29.79
N ASP A 616 4.43 25.43 31.06
CA ASP A 616 5.39 25.27 32.18
C ASP A 616 6.80 25.86 31.91
N GLY A 617 6.87 26.95 31.14
CA GLY A 617 8.13 27.60 30.73
C GLY A 617 8.82 26.98 29.50
N GLY A 618 8.33 25.85 29.01
CA GLY A 618 8.75 25.20 27.76
C GLY A 618 7.69 25.27 26.65
N HIS A 619 7.89 24.45 25.63
CA HIS A 619 7.00 24.28 24.48
C HIS A 619 6.41 22.87 24.46
N ALA A 620 5.12 22.75 24.15
CA ALA A 620 4.42 21.48 24.02
C ALA A 620 3.76 21.32 22.64
N ALA A 621 3.24 20.13 22.36
CA ALA A 621 2.47 19.84 21.15
C ALA A 621 1.16 20.65 21.13
N GLY A 622 1.00 21.52 20.11
CA GLY A 622 -0.19 22.35 19.94
C GLY A 622 -1.38 21.59 19.34
N PRO A 623 -2.54 22.25 19.17
CA PRO A 623 -3.76 21.65 18.62
C PRO A 623 -3.56 20.87 17.31
N VAL A 624 -2.71 21.35 16.39
CA VAL A 624 -2.43 20.70 15.11
C VAL A 624 -1.68 19.37 15.30
N LEU A 625 -0.68 19.33 16.19
CA LEU A 625 0.06 18.09 16.47
C LEU A 625 -0.77 17.08 17.28
N ARG A 626 -1.63 17.56 18.18
CA ARG A 626 -2.60 16.71 18.88
C ARG A 626 -3.59 16.08 17.91
N ALA A 627 -4.14 16.86 16.97
CA ALA A 627 -5.03 16.33 15.93
C ALA A 627 -4.40 15.18 15.10
N PHE A 628 -3.11 15.28 14.78
CA PHE A 628 -2.35 14.18 14.16
C PHE A 628 -2.17 12.95 15.08
N ALA A 629 -2.01 13.15 16.39
CA ALA A 629 -1.92 12.06 17.37
C ALA A 629 -3.28 11.39 17.64
N ASP A 630 -4.37 12.16 17.58
CA ASP A 630 -5.76 11.70 17.65
C ASP A 630 -6.19 10.92 16.37
N GLY A 631 -5.32 10.83 15.36
CA GLY A 631 -5.59 10.13 14.10
C GLY A 631 -6.47 10.89 13.11
N ARG A 632 -6.68 12.21 13.30
CA ARG A 632 -7.49 13.04 12.40
C ARG A 632 -6.72 13.38 11.12
N ASN A 633 -7.43 13.48 9.99
CA ASN A 633 -6.84 13.85 8.71
C ASN A 633 -6.70 15.38 8.61
N VAL A 634 -5.72 15.92 9.34
CA VAL A 634 -5.45 17.36 9.44
C VAL A 634 -5.16 18.01 8.09
N VAL A 635 -4.52 17.27 7.16
CA VAL A 635 -4.29 17.75 5.79
C VAL A 635 -5.63 17.98 5.08
N GLN A 636 -6.53 17.00 5.13
CA GLN A 636 -7.85 17.12 4.50
C GLN A 636 -8.70 18.23 5.12
N GLU A 637 -8.76 18.32 6.46
CA GLU A 637 -9.45 19.41 7.18
C GLU A 637 -8.97 20.80 6.73
N TYR A 638 -7.66 20.94 6.48
CA TYR A 638 -7.04 22.18 6.01
C TYR A 638 -7.37 22.49 4.54
N LEU A 639 -7.33 21.48 3.65
CA LEU A 639 -7.68 21.63 2.24
C LEU A 639 -9.18 21.93 2.04
N GLU A 640 -10.07 21.39 2.87
CA GLU A 640 -11.49 21.72 2.90
C GLU A 640 -11.72 23.16 3.39
N GLY A 641 -10.93 23.62 4.37
CA GLY A 641 -10.87 25.03 4.76
C GLY A 641 -10.46 25.96 3.59
N LEU A 642 -9.45 25.58 2.82
CA LEU A 642 -9.06 26.31 1.59
C LEU A 642 -10.14 26.23 0.50
N SER A 643 -10.86 25.11 0.38
CA SER A 643 -12.00 24.98 -0.54
C SER A 643 -13.13 25.95 -0.19
N ARG A 644 -13.48 26.11 1.10
CA ARG A 644 -14.44 27.16 1.56
C ARG A 644 -13.95 28.57 1.25
N GLN A 645 -12.68 28.86 1.55
CA GLN A 645 -12.11 30.20 1.38
C GLN A 645 -12.08 30.62 -0.10
N THR A 646 -11.68 29.70 -0.98
CA THR A 646 -11.58 29.96 -2.42
C THR A 646 -12.90 29.80 -3.16
N ARG A 647 -13.82 28.97 -2.65
CA ARG A 647 -14.97 28.40 -3.36
C ARG A 647 -14.53 27.75 -4.68
N GLY A 648 -13.55 26.85 -4.59
CA GLY A 648 -13.07 26.00 -5.68
C GLY A 648 -12.61 24.64 -5.17
N ALA A 649 -12.48 23.67 -6.07
CA ALA A 649 -11.96 22.34 -5.73
C ALA A 649 -10.42 22.41 -5.63
N ILE A 650 -9.87 21.92 -4.53
CA ILE A 650 -8.44 22.00 -4.18
C ILE A 650 -7.77 20.65 -4.45
N TYR A 651 -6.58 20.69 -5.05
CA TYR A 651 -5.80 19.51 -5.42
C TYR A 651 -4.35 19.63 -4.94
N ILE A 652 -3.75 18.52 -4.49
CA ILE A 652 -2.29 18.41 -4.36
C ILE A 652 -1.77 17.47 -5.45
N GLY A 653 -0.86 17.99 -6.26
CA GLY A 653 -0.19 17.25 -7.33
C GLY A 653 1.30 17.08 -7.05
N SER A 654 1.90 16.01 -7.57
CA SER A 654 3.32 15.68 -7.41
C SER A 654 3.87 14.99 -8.65
N TYR A 655 5.19 15.08 -8.85
CA TYR A 655 5.92 14.33 -9.88
C TYR A 655 6.74 13.23 -9.23
N LEU A 656 6.40 11.97 -9.52
CA LEU A 656 6.99 10.79 -8.90
C LEU A 656 7.34 9.78 -10.00
N GLU A 657 8.57 9.24 -9.96
CA GLU A 657 9.11 8.25 -10.92
C GLU A 657 8.83 8.51 -12.43
N GLY A 658 8.74 9.80 -12.82
CA GLY A 658 8.58 10.21 -14.21
C GLY A 658 7.14 10.52 -14.64
N GLU A 659 6.18 10.41 -13.70
CA GLU A 659 4.74 10.55 -13.91
C GLU A 659 4.12 11.62 -12.98
N VAL A 660 2.99 12.21 -13.40
CA VAL A 660 2.23 13.20 -12.62
C VAL A 660 1.12 12.52 -11.81
N HIS A 661 1.14 12.68 -10.49
CA HIS A 661 0.15 12.08 -9.58
C HIS A 661 -0.57 13.15 -8.77
N VAL A 662 -1.90 13.07 -8.72
CA VAL A 662 -2.73 13.78 -7.72
C VAL A 662 -2.80 12.91 -6.46
N SER A 663 -2.47 13.49 -5.29
CA SER A 663 -2.41 12.76 -4.01
C SER A 663 -3.52 13.13 -3.03
N HIS A 664 -4.10 14.33 -3.17
CA HIS A 664 -5.19 14.83 -2.33
C HIS A 664 -6.18 15.65 -3.17
N GLU A 665 -7.45 15.57 -2.81
CA GLU A 665 -8.56 16.33 -3.40
C GLU A 665 -9.53 16.77 -2.29
N ALA A 666 -9.95 18.04 -2.32
CA ALA A 666 -10.94 18.58 -1.40
C ALA A 666 -11.89 19.55 -2.11
N ALA A 667 -13.18 19.28 -2.05
CA ALA A 667 -14.22 20.14 -2.60
C ALA A 667 -15.40 20.19 -1.62
N GLU A 668 -15.83 21.40 -1.26
CA GLU A 668 -17.03 21.58 -0.44
C GLU A 668 -18.31 21.11 -1.15
N PRO A 669 -19.36 20.71 -0.41
CA PRO A 669 -20.63 20.27 -0.98
C PRO A 669 -21.19 21.27 -2.01
N GLY A 670 -21.37 20.81 -3.24
CA GLY A 670 -21.88 21.60 -4.37
C GLY A 670 -20.81 22.28 -5.23
N ILE A 671 -19.53 22.21 -4.87
CA ILE A 671 -18.43 22.62 -5.76
C ILE A 671 -18.09 21.44 -6.70
N PRO A 672 -18.17 21.60 -8.03
CA PRO A 672 -17.83 20.54 -8.96
C PRO A 672 -16.30 20.33 -9.03
N THR A 673 -15.90 19.06 -8.97
CA THR A 673 -14.51 18.61 -9.16
C THR A 673 -14.14 18.52 -10.64
N VAL A 674 -12.83 18.41 -10.93
CA VAL A 674 -12.35 18.24 -12.31
C VAL A 674 -12.63 16.81 -12.78
N HIS A 675 -13.53 16.68 -13.76
CA HIS A 675 -13.81 15.40 -14.40
C HIS A 675 -12.58 14.94 -15.22
N GLN A 676 -11.82 14.00 -14.66
CA GLN A 676 -10.63 13.43 -15.30
C GLN A 676 -11.05 12.50 -16.46
N TRP A 677 -10.90 12.98 -17.70
CA TRP A 677 -11.25 12.23 -18.93
C TRP A 677 -10.03 11.75 -19.73
N VAL A 678 -8.88 12.40 -19.55
CA VAL A 678 -7.54 11.89 -19.90
C VAL A 678 -6.72 11.83 -18.62
N ASP A 679 -5.86 10.82 -18.48
CA ASP A 679 -4.96 10.68 -17.33
C ASP A 679 -4.04 11.91 -17.20
N PHE A 680 -3.84 12.44 -15.98
CA PHE A 680 -3.00 13.62 -15.76
C PHE A 680 -1.52 13.37 -16.06
N ARG A 681 -1.11 12.10 -16.14
CA ARG A 681 0.20 11.66 -16.61
C ARG A 681 0.39 11.90 -18.11
N GLU A 682 -0.65 11.62 -18.90
CA GLU A 682 -0.68 11.82 -20.35
C GLU A 682 -1.05 13.26 -20.73
N SER A 683 -1.78 13.98 -19.86
CA SER A 683 -2.22 15.37 -20.06
C SER A 683 -1.41 16.40 -19.25
N ALA A 684 -0.14 16.12 -18.96
CA ALA A 684 0.68 16.99 -18.12
C ALA A 684 0.94 18.36 -18.75
N HIS A 685 0.97 18.45 -20.07
CA HIS A 685 1.05 19.69 -20.85
C HIS A 685 -0.20 20.56 -20.77
N ALA A 686 -1.38 19.94 -20.60
CA ALA A 686 -2.67 20.62 -20.65
C ALA A 686 -3.17 21.04 -19.25
N SER A 687 -2.90 20.22 -18.23
CA SER A 687 -3.39 20.46 -16.86
C SER A 687 -2.52 21.44 -16.08
N ALA A 688 -3.12 22.26 -15.20
CA ALA A 688 -2.35 23.18 -14.36
C ALA A 688 -1.42 22.43 -13.38
N VAL A 689 -1.86 21.28 -12.86
CA VAL A 689 -1.06 20.41 -11.98
C VAL A 689 0.14 19.82 -12.72
N GLY A 690 -0.05 19.30 -13.93
CA GLY A 690 1.05 18.83 -14.78
C GLY A 690 2.04 19.95 -15.07
N LYS A 691 1.57 21.11 -15.54
CA LYS A 691 2.45 22.26 -15.82
C LYS A 691 3.18 22.77 -14.57
N ALA A 692 2.51 22.87 -13.41
CA ALA A 692 3.15 23.31 -12.17
C ALA A 692 4.21 22.32 -11.64
N THR A 693 4.09 21.03 -11.95
CA THR A 693 5.13 20.05 -11.62
C THR A 693 6.26 20.05 -12.65
N LEU A 694 5.95 20.02 -13.95
CA LEU A 694 6.96 20.11 -15.03
C LEU A 694 7.80 21.40 -14.96
N ALA A 695 7.22 22.54 -14.56
CA ALA A 695 7.95 23.79 -14.37
C ALA A 695 9.05 23.71 -13.31
N GLN A 696 8.93 22.81 -12.32
CA GLN A 696 9.94 22.61 -11.28
C GLN A 696 11.09 21.67 -11.72
N LEU A 697 10.85 20.79 -12.69
CA LEU A 697 11.86 19.92 -13.25
C LEU A 697 12.92 20.69 -14.04
N ASP A 698 14.12 20.12 -14.17
CA ASP A 698 15.14 20.61 -15.09
C ASP A 698 14.79 20.27 -16.56
N ARG A 699 15.57 20.83 -17.50
CA ARG A 699 15.29 20.68 -18.94
C ARG A 699 15.42 19.24 -19.44
N GLU A 700 16.24 18.40 -18.80
CA GLU A 700 16.41 17.00 -19.21
C GLU A 700 15.18 16.19 -18.76
N ALA A 701 14.79 16.30 -17.49
CA ALA A 701 13.60 15.64 -16.95
C ALA A 701 12.29 16.10 -17.62
N ARG A 702 12.18 17.37 -18.05
CA ARG A 702 11.05 17.86 -18.86
C ARG A 702 11.01 17.21 -20.25
N LEU A 703 12.16 17.08 -20.93
CA LEU A 703 12.23 16.47 -22.27
C LEU A 703 12.00 14.94 -22.21
N ASP A 704 12.55 14.28 -21.19
CA ASP A 704 12.30 12.88 -20.86
C ASP A 704 10.79 12.60 -20.69
N HIS A 705 10.08 13.44 -19.93
CA HIS A 705 8.63 13.33 -19.78
C HIS A 705 7.89 13.47 -21.11
N LEU A 706 8.18 14.53 -21.88
CA LEU A 706 7.53 14.80 -23.18
C LEU A 706 7.88 13.76 -24.26
N SER A 707 8.93 12.96 -24.07
CA SER A 707 9.26 11.82 -24.93
C SER A 707 8.45 10.55 -24.62
N ARG A 708 7.87 10.45 -23.42
CA ARG A 708 6.86 9.43 -23.07
C ARG A 708 5.44 9.88 -23.39
N TYR A 709 5.17 11.16 -23.18
CA TYR A 709 3.83 11.75 -23.24
C TYR A 709 3.85 12.96 -24.19
N GLU A 710 3.70 12.69 -25.49
CA GLU A 710 3.69 13.73 -26.53
C GLU A 710 2.45 14.64 -26.38
N PRO A 711 2.58 15.98 -26.43
CA PRO A 711 1.47 16.93 -26.26
C PRO A 711 0.30 16.82 -27.27
N ALA A 712 -0.64 15.91 -27.01
CA ALA A 712 -1.86 15.74 -27.81
C ALA A 712 -2.86 16.92 -27.65
N ALA A 713 -3.63 17.22 -28.70
CA ALA A 713 -4.69 18.22 -28.64
C ALA A 713 -5.91 17.68 -27.87
N LEU A 714 -6.29 18.33 -26.77
CA LEU A 714 -7.44 17.98 -25.94
C LEU A 714 -8.62 18.95 -26.15
N THR A 715 -8.31 20.22 -26.39
CA THR A 715 -9.24 21.30 -26.73
C THR A 715 -8.61 22.19 -27.81
N PRO A 716 -9.36 23.15 -28.40
CA PRO A 716 -8.81 24.18 -29.30
C PRO A 716 -7.79 25.13 -28.65
N HIS A 717 -7.49 24.97 -27.35
CA HIS A 717 -6.54 25.82 -26.60
C HIS A 717 -5.32 25.05 -26.09
N THR A 718 -5.28 23.71 -26.18
CA THR A 718 -4.15 22.90 -25.69
C THR A 718 -2.84 23.26 -26.40
N ILE A 719 -1.77 23.47 -25.63
CA ILE A 719 -0.43 23.70 -26.18
C ILE A 719 0.16 22.37 -26.67
N THR A 720 0.14 22.14 -27.98
CA THR A 720 0.65 20.91 -28.62
C THR A 720 2.10 20.99 -29.10
N ASN A 721 2.69 22.19 -29.13
CA ASN A 721 4.11 22.36 -29.48
C ASN A 721 4.97 22.28 -28.21
N ALA A 722 5.91 21.34 -28.18
CA ALA A 722 6.78 21.11 -27.02
C ALA A 722 7.67 22.33 -26.66
N ASP A 723 8.18 23.07 -27.65
CA ASP A 723 8.99 24.27 -27.39
C ASP A 723 8.14 25.43 -26.86
N ASP A 724 6.90 25.60 -27.33
CA ASP A 724 5.96 26.59 -26.77
C ASP A 724 5.53 26.23 -25.35
N LEU A 725 5.29 24.95 -25.07
CA LEU A 725 5.03 24.45 -23.73
C LEU A 725 6.22 24.76 -22.81
N LEU A 726 7.43 24.32 -23.17
CA LEU A 726 8.65 24.56 -22.39
C LEU A 726 8.90 26.05 -22.15
N ARG A 727 8.68 26.91 -23.17
CA ARG A 727 8.71 28.37 -23.01
C ARG A 727 7.69 28.85 -21.97
N SER A 728 6.44 28.37 -22.01
CA SER A 728 5.38 28.80 -21.09
C SER A 728 5.63 28.41 -19.63
N LEU A 729 6.27 27.26 -19.40
CA LEU A 729 6.61 26.77 -18.05
C LEU A 729 7.58 27.70 -17.31
N ASP A 730 8.48 28.36 -18.04
CA ASP A 730 9.52 29.23 -17.46
C ASP A 730 9.07 30.71 -17.30
N LEU A 731 7.85 31.07 -17.71
CA LEU A 731 7.33 32.46 -17.59
C LEU A 731 6.86 32.81 -16.17
N THR A 732 6.20 31.88 -15.48
CA THR A 732 5.54 32.14 -14.19
C THR A 732 5.61 30.94 -13.25
N THR A 733 5.78 31.20 -11.95
CA THR A 733 5.74 30.16 -10.90
C THR A 733 4.34 29.57 -10.71
N VAL A 734 3.30 30.40 -10.84
CA VAL A 734 1.91 29.93 -10.96
C VAL A 734 1.68 29.50 -12.40
N GLN A 735 1.21 28.26 -12.58
CA GLN A 735 0.83 27.68 -13.87
C GLN A 735 -0.69 27.58 -13.97
N TYR A 736 -1.24 27.70 -15.17
CA TYR A 736 -2.68 27.79 -15.41
C TYR A 736 -3.12 26.79 -16.48
N ASP A 737 -4.35 26.31 -16.36
CA ASP A 737 -5.14 25.64 -17.39
C ASP A 737 -6.31 26.56 -17.69
N LEU A 738 -6.25 27.24 -18.84
CA LEU A 738 -7.28 28.19 -19.27
C LEU A 738 -8.13 27.57 -20.38
N THR A 739 -8.80 26.47 -20.02
CA THR A 739 -9.55 25.53 -20.87
C THR A 739 -8.69 24.78 -21.89
N GLU A 740 -7.48 24.40 -21.47
CA GLU A 740 -6.49 23.63 -22.23
C GLU A 740 -6.67 22.13 -22.04
N TYR A 741 -7.16 21.71 -20.87
CA TYR A 741 -7.52 20.31 -20.55
C TYR A 741 -9.01 20.00 -20.76
N SER A 742 -9.90 20.98 -20.55
CA SER A 742 -11.36 20.80 -20.49
C SER A 742 -12.05 22.11 -20.85
N ASP A 743 -13.20 22.06 -21.54
CA ASP A 743 -14.03 23.24 -21.83
C ASP A 743 -14.87 23.70 -20.63
N ARG A 744 -15.04 22.86 -19.61
CA ARG A 744 -15.92 23.10 -18.44
C ARG A 744 -15.22 23.73 -17.25
N THR A 745 -13.92 23.51 -17.13
CA THR A 745 -13.12 23.83 -15.94
C THR A 745 -11.90 24.64 -16.31
N ILE A 746 -11.42 25.41 -15.35
CA ILE A 746 -10.19 26.18 -15.41
C ILE A 746 -9.43 25.98 -14.10
N CYS A 747 -8.11 25.88 -14.18
CA CYS A 747 -7.28 25.56 -13.03
C CYS A 747 -6.10 26.54 -12.90
N ALA A 748 -5.66 26.77 -11.67
CA ALA A 748 -4.41 27.45 -11.37
C ALA A 748 -3.65 26.68 -10.30
N ALA A 749 -2.34 26.56 -10.44
CA ALA A 749 -1.49 25.73 -9.61
C ALA A 749 -0.19 26.46 -9.23
N SER A 750 0.23 26.33 -7.98
CA SER A 750 1.43 26.95 -7.41
C SER A 750 2.34 25.86 -6.83
N PRO A 751 3.69 25.96 -6.97
CA PRO A 751 4.61 25.01 -6.35
C PRO A 751 4.44 24.98 -4.82
N LEU A 752 4.67 23.81 -4.24
CA LEU A 752 4.58 23.54 -2.81
C LEU A 752 5.88 22.83 -2.39
N THR A 753 6.68 23.48 -1.55
CA THR A 753 8.02 22.98 -1.22
C THR A 753 7.96 21.78 -0.28
N LEU A 754 8.16 20.58 -0.81
CA LEU A 754 8.39 19.37 -0.03
C LEU A 754 9.85 18.90 -0.20
N PRO A 755 10.60 18.62 0.88
CA PRO A 755 11.98 18.17 0.77
C PRO A 755 12.14 16.91 -0.10
N GLY A 756 12.86 17.03 -1.21
CA GLY A 756 13.11 15.94 -2.15
C GLY A 756 11.95 15.59 -3.11
N LEU A 757 10.82 16.30 -3.06
CA LEU A 757 9.65 16.02 -3.89
C LEU A 757 9.22 17.25 -4.70
N THR A 758 8.98 17.05 -6.00
CA THR A 758 8.35 18.08 -6.86
C THR A 758 6.84 18.04 -6.65
N THR A 759 6.28 19.09 -6.07
CA THR A 759 4.88 19.12 -5.60
C THR A 759 4.24 20.48 -5.89
N CYS A 760 2.93 20.52 -6.07
CA CYS A 760 2.13 21.74 -6.22
C CYS A 760 0.78 21.63 -5.51
N ILE A 761 0.21 22.77 -5.13
CA ILE A 761 -1.21 22.90 -4.76
C ILE A 761 -1.94 23.67 -5.86
N ALA A 762 -3.15 23.22 -6.21
CA ALA A 762 -3.96 23.80 -7.26
C ALA A 762 -5.40 24.05 -6.81
N VAL A 763 -6.06 25.02 -7.46
CA VAL A 763 -7.51 25.25 -7.37
C VAL A 763 -8.12 25.18 -8.76
N ALA A 764 -9.24 24.45 -8.87
CA ALA A 764 -10.10 24.41 -10.04
C ALA A 764 -11.40 25.17 -9.79
N LEU A 765 -11.90 25.83 -10.83
CA LEU A 765 -13.18 26.54 -10.86
C LEU A 765 -13.97 26.16 -12.14
N PRO A 766 -15.30 26.32 -12.15
CA PRO A 766 -16.07 26.34 -13.38
C PRO A 766 -15.57 27.42 -14.34
N VAL A 767 -15.60 27.16 -15.66
CA VAL A 767 -15.15 28.10 -16.71
C VAL A 767 -15.89 29.46 -16.64
N THR A 768 -17.13 29.47 -16.18
CA THR A 768 -17.95 30.66 -15.95
C THR A 768 -17.33 31.63 -14.93
N GLU A 769 -16.49 31.13 -14.02
CA GLU A 769 -15.90 31.90 -12.94
C GLU A 769 -14.48 32.41 -13.24
N ARG A 770 -14.05 32.42 -14.51
CA ARG A 770 -12.69 32.81 -14.97
C ARG A 770 -12.14 34.13 -14.41
N ARG A 771 -12.99 35.08 -14.03
CA ARG A 771 -12.55 36.35 -13.39
C ARG A 771 -12.06 36.17 -11.94
N ARG A 772 -12.46 35.09 -11.25
CA ARG A 772 -12.09 34.78 -9.86
C ARG A 772 -10.80 33.96 -9.73
N LEU A 773 -10.30 33.32 -10.79
CA LEU A 773 -9.19 32.37 -10.70
C LEU A 773 -7.92 32.95 -10.03
N ASN A 774 -7.57 34.20 -10.37
CA ASN A 774 -6.44 34.92 -9.75
C ASN A 774 -6.67 35.25 -8.27
N GLN A 775 -7.92 35.39 -7.83
CA GLN A 775 -8.28 35.57 -6.42
C GLN A 775 -8.22 34.21 -5.69
N ALA A 776 -8.73 33.14 -6.30
CA ALA A 776 -8.74 31.80 -5.73
C ALA A 776 -7.33 31.21 -5.53
N ILE A 777 -6.38 31.45 -6.44
CA ILE A 777 -4.98 31.00 -6.27
C ILE A 777 -4.19 31.84 -5.26
N THR A 778 -4.74 32.96 -4.77
CA THR A 778 -4.00 33.87 -3.87
C THR A 778 -3.72 33.29 -2.48
N PRO A 779 -4.66 32.67 -1.74
CA PRO A 779 -4.32 31.96 -0.49
C PRO A 779 -3.42 30.74 -0.74
N LEU A 780 -3.58 30.02 -1.86
CA LEU A 780 -2.80 28.82 -2.16
C LEU A 780 -1.30 29.06 -2.38
N LYS A 781 -0.93 30.27 -2.83
CA LYS A 781 0.47 30.69 -3.04
C LYS A 781 1.03 31.52 -1.89
N ASP A 782 0.29 31.66 -0.79
CA ASP A 782 0.76 32.39 0.39
C ASP A 782 1.94 31.65 1.07
N PRO A 783 3.02 32.34 1.47
CA PRO A 783 4.17 31.69 2.11
C PRO A 783 3.87 30.99 3.44
N ALA A 784 2.88 31.47 4.22
CA ALA A 784 2.50 30.84 5.48
C ALA A 784 1.59 29.62 5.24
N THR A 785 0.64 29.73 4.30
CA THR A 785 -0.20 28.59 3.86
C THR A 785 0.63 27.46 3.26
N THR A 786 1.57 27.77 2.35
CA THR A 786 2.47 26.76 1.76
C THR A 786 3.39 26.13 2.80
N MET A 787 4.01 26.92 3.70
CA MET A 787 4.83 26.38 4.79
C MET A 787 4.03 25.50 5.75
N ALA A 788 2.81 25.91 6.15
CA ALA A 788 1.96 25.14 7.04
C ALA A 788 1.54 23.81 6.40
N LEU A 789 1.11 23.83 5.13
CA LEU A 789 0.75 22.63 4.40
C LEU A 789 1.94 21.68 4.18
N SER A 790 3.12 22.21 3.85
CA SER A 790 4.36 21.41 3.73
C SER A 790 4.74 20.73 5.05
N LEU A 791 4.49 21.37 6.19
CA LEU A 791 4.71 20.75 7.51
C LEU A 791 3.65 19.69 7.81
N MET A 792 2.38 19.94 7.53
CA MET A 792 1.32 18.93 7.69
C MET A 792 1.59 17.67 6.85
N LEU A 793 1.97 17.83 5.58
CA LEU A 793 2.30 16.72 4.68
C LEU A 793 3.55 15.94 5.10
N THR A 794 4.56 16.61 5.68
CA THR A 794 5.78 15.94 6.17
C THR A 794 5.67 15.43 7.62
N LEU A 795 4.52 15.66 8.27
CA LEU A 795 4.13 15.11 9.57
C LEU A 795 2.99 14.07 9.45
N GLY A 796 2.50 13.79 8.24
CA GLY A 796 1.63 12.64 7.98
C GLY A 796 2.33 11.31 8.30
N PRO A 797 1.55 10.21 8.44
CA PRO A 797 2.07 8.86 8.66
C PRO A 797 2.77 8.27 7.42
#